data_AF-A0A370WTL9-F1
#
_entry.id   AF-A0A370WTL9-F1
#
_cell.length_a   1.000
_cell.length_b   1.000
_cell.length_c   1.000
_cell.angle_alpha   90.00
_cell.angle_beta   90.00
_cell.angle_gamma   90.00
#
_symmetry.space_group_name_H-M   'P 1'
#
loop_
_entity.id
_entity.type
_entity.pdbx_description
1 polymer ?
#
loop_
_entity_poly.entity_id
_entity_poly.type
_entity_poly.pdbx_seq_one_letter_code
_entity_poly.pdbx_strand_id
1 'polypeptide(L)'
;MPDSDHLSSAIAHRLHQHYNVHVTGAPLVEPLDVQSFHLHDAIGDPYRITVTATHPALLTCEDVGGKDATFKIAHDDSDGIRQWAGCITHFDRVGRSNDQYTYELVIEPHVARMRLTRAFRTFQQQDAPTIIEGLLRKHGLRGQQFLFKLRRSYPVHAFRLQYGVSDWVYMRQLLEQEGMYCYIEQGEHGDVLVVADDIDHYVYVPTLALPCREASGLSADEDAITDLQVRSQTVQRAFKVADFNPASAWERITGEANVAGSDPTTYGTSYSYGTGHLDQAQATWEAQLRHEAALTQQLAITGRSHAPAVRPGRVVRTDATLPEAPNGLVVTEVTHTGGRNKAYQNAFKAIPCERRFRLPIDEASWPRVVGTLSARITSPGDYPYAYLTNQGHYVVRLDLDFDPWNPGGECVPLPLAKPFAGKRQTGMHFPAQDGDYAVIEFRDGDPNKPYIAAFHHTSTYTDLITNQDRRMSLNRIATQGGSEMEIEDWKDEEHLRLSTPHSGISQLTLGHIVDPERQKRGEGFELRTDAHGAVRAGGGLLLSADAQAKASGLQQDTDAVIQQFDAMQARVQTLAASAEASKAEIADLQAENAWLKNELTGLKQSVIALSAPKGIGMVTPDRIMVSAGKDVSVASGCGFHVNALKRFTAAAGEKLSLFAQKAIDIFSAEGPVQVQAQNGPLALTAAQDVTVSSVNGSIMMRAQKEFIIECQGAFIKLANGCITLGAPFDLYWDIARFQRKNAAQMHLGAPAFAPTLVPFEVSCEAFRENTRLGRSTSPQPAAPDGASALTSGSDVASNDASASTDTFAPNDSPDSPNADHDAKHEPKLPPAADLSVPLLLNKPVYCNWRLRGFTHECSDLLETQAYQALKADKSPMTDKSSGNPILAGYPNPTAFELAYDERFKTLQVTVRIKIVPVELLKTDSGGKELSGPDGQKESVPYSSDVHYKNGLTVGAPIEGGYVMRYRDATGPAFDAEQRKQQVENVLNAHRSVLILDGCSKEAACGCRVTVHFRVEFLLAMGDANVGDGKKIHKTIFLFPQTERADAGAWGEQNVVSAGNDHPGQFVPLLASNVMAHECGHLFNFPDEYWEVGGSVHKRYVKEGQLDFVAGERLTGQPVWQMRSADNVMGYGANKRLSMQSDAAPNALVQPYYLEYVRRHFCTLTHKKWRIGYASE
;
A
#
# COMPACT_ATOMS: atom_id res chain seq x y z
N MET A 1 44.55 64.85 87.05
CA MET A 1 44.15 63.56 86.47
C MET A 1 42.82 63.78 85.79
N PRO A 2 42.70 63.59 84.47
CA PRO A 2 41.42 63.51 83.78
C PRO A 2 41.11 62.05 83.37
N ASP A 3 40.01 61.54 83.90
CA ASP A 3 38.99 60.68 83.30
C ASP A 3 39.43 59.59 82.29
N SER A 4 39.34 58.33 82.75
CA SER A 4 39.49 57.11 81.94
C SER A 4 38.31 56.79 81.00
N ASP A 5 37.18 57.48 81.16
CA ASP A 5 35.89 57.03 80.63
C ASP A 5 35.68 57.30 79.13
N HIS A 6 36.54 58.11 78.51
CA HIS A 6 36.49 58.33 77.05
C HIS A 6 37.02 57.12 76.26
N LEU A 7 37.94 56.32 76.80
CA LEU A 7 38.49 55.14 76.13
C LEU A 7 37.56 53.92 76.22
N SER A 8 36.83 53.77 77.32
CA SER A 8 35.76 52.77 77.43
C SER A 8 34.58 53.10 76.52
N SER A 9 34.18 54.37 76.43
CA SER A 9 33.13 54.86 75.53
C SER A 9 33.42 54.54 74.05
N ALA A 10 34.59 54.91 73.54
CA ALA A 10 34.93 54.70 72.12
C ALA A 10 34.95 53.21 71.70
N ILE A 11 35.41 52.32 72.60
CA ILE A 11 35.42 50.87 72.36
C ILE A 11 34.00 50.28 72.51
N ALA A 12 33.19 50.80 73.44
CA ALA A 12 31.80 50.38 73.62
C ALA A 12 30.92 50.77 72.42
N HIS A 13 31.12 51.94 71.82
CA HIS A 13 30.34 52.36 70.64
C HIS A 13 30.51 51.37 69.46
N ARG A 14 31.74 50.95 69.13
CA ARG A 14 31.97 49.95 68.07
C ARG A 14 31.44 48.54 68.38
N LEU A 15 30.97 48.27 69.61
CA LEU A 15 30.30 47.02 69.99
C LEU A 15 28.76 47.09 69.85
N HIS A 16 28.18 48.28 69.69
CA HIS A 16 26.72 48.49 69.66
C HIS A 16 26.14 48.64 68.24
N GLN A 17 26.67 47.89 67.26
CA GLN A 17 26.05 47.80 65.94
C GLN A 17 24.64 47.20 66.08
N HIS A 18 23.61 48.02 65.83
CA HIS A 18 22.22 47.67 66.04
C HIS A 18 21.70 46.69 64.97
N TYR A 19 22.00 45.40 65.16
CA TYR A 19 21.38 44.29 64.44
C TYR A 19 19.92 44.12 64.89
N ASN A 20 18.97 44.22 63.96
CA ASN A 20 17.54 44.15 64.28
C ASN A 20 16.83 43.06 63.46
N VAL A 21 15.88 42.36 64.07
CA VAL A 21 14.91 41.50 63.40
C VAL A 21 13.52 42.07 63.67
N HIS A 22 12.79 42.39 62.61
CA HIS A 22 11.38 42.78 62.63
C HIS A 22 10.53 41.63 62.04
N VAL A 23 9.43 41.26 62.67
CA VAL A 23 8.55 40.14 62.27
C VAL A 23 7.14 40.68 61.99
N THR A 24 6.80 40.72 60.71
CA THR A 24 5.61 41.40 60.20
C THR A 24 4.34 40.81 60.82
N GLY A 25 3.51 41.68 61.41
CA GLY A 25 2.24 41.27 62.02
C GLY A 25 2.38 40.53 63.36
N ALA A 26 3.56 40.48 63.97
CA ALA A 26 3.80 39.81 65.25
C ALA A 26 4.34 40.78 66.35
N PRO A 27 3.60 41.83 66.75
CA PRO A 27 4.10 42.84 67.70
C PRO A 27 4.40 42.31 69.11
N LEU A 28 3.98 41.08 69.45
CA LEU A 28 4.31 40.39 70.70
C LEU A 28 5.67 39.64 70.65
N VAL A 29 6.30 39.58 69.47
CA VAL A 29 7.63 39.01 69.23
C VAL A 29 8.73 40.07 69.37
N GLU A 30 8.37 41.36 69.39
CA GLU A 30 9.33 42.47 69.36
C GLU A 30 9.48 43.16 70.72
N PRO A 31 10.72 43.55 71.11
CA PRO A 31 11.96 43.43 70.35
C PRO A 31 12.66 42.06 70.51
N LEU A 32 13.09 41.46 69.40
CA LEU A 32 14.05 40.34 69.40
C LEU A 32 15.48 40.88 69.57
N ASP A 33 16.11 40.55 70.69
CA ASP A 33 17.46 41.00 71.02
C ASP A 33 18.50 40.07 70.36
N VAL A 34 19.11 40.50 69.25
CA VAL A 34 20.05 39.69 68.46
C VAL A 34 21.34 39.42 69.25
N GLN A 35 21.62 38.16 69.57
CA GLN A 35 22.86 37.73 70.22
C GLN A 35 24.01 37.61 69.21
N SER A 36 23.75 36.93 68.10
CA SER A 36 24.70 36.73 67.00
C SER A 36 23.99 36.29 65.73
N PHE A 37 24.59 36.53 64.56
CA PHE A 37 24.07 36.04 63.28
C PHE A 37 25.19 35.54 62.36
N HIS A 38 24.78 34.69 61.42
CA HIS A 38 25.56 34.21 60.29
C HIS A 38 24.68 34.27 59.04
N LEU A 39 25.08 35.08 58.06
CA LEU A 39 24.33 35.29 56.82
C LEU A 39 25.19 34.83 55.64
N HIS A 40 24.69 33.89 54.84
CA HIS A 40 25.26 33.50 53.55
C HIS A 40 24.39 34.02 52.40
N ASP A 41 25.00 34.60 51.37
CA ASP A 41 24.33 35.30 50.26
C ASP A 41 25.17 35.10 48.98
N ALA A 42 24.58 34.60 47.88
CA ALA A 42 25.33 34.21 46.68
C ALA A 42 24.56 34.42 45.38
N ILE A 43 25.30 34.60 44.28
CA ILE A 43 24.71 34.51 42.93
C ILE A 43 24.36 33.03 42.66
N GLY A 44 23.10 32.77 42.35
CA GLY A 44 22.58 31.43 42.06
C GLY A 44 21.93 30.71 43.24
N ASP A 45 21.93 31.29 44.45
CA ASP A 45 21.29 30.69 45.63
C ASP A 45 20.55 31.71 46.52
N PRO A 46 19.37 31.34 47.06
CA PRO A 46 18.66 32.10 48.07
C PRO A 46 19.53 32.29 49.31
N TYR A 47 19.72 33.54 49.72
CA TYR A 47 20.45 33.87 50.95
C TYR A 47 19.82 33.20 52.17
N ARG A 48 20.63 32.91 53.19
CA ARG A 48 20.19 32.26 54.44
C ARG A 48 20.77 32.98 55.65
N ILE A 49 19.90 33.58 56.46
CA ILE A 49 20.27 34.28 57.69
C ILE A 49 19.96 33.37 58.88
N THR A 50 20.96 32.82 59.55
CA THR A 50 20.78 32.16 60.84
C THR A 50 21.02 33.18 61.95
N VAL A 51 20.02 33.44 62.79
CA VAL A 51 20.09 34.42 63.88
C VAL A 51 19.84 33.72 65.22
N THR A 52 20.76 33.88 66.15
CA THR A 52 20.54 33.57 67.57
C THR A 52 20.07 34.84 68.26
N ALA A 53 18.89 34.80 68.91
CA ALA A 53 18.28 35.94 69.58
C ALA A 53 17.70 35.55 70.94
N THR A 54 17.47 36.54 71.80
CA THR A 54 16.80 36.34 73.09
C THR A 54 15.53 37.18 73.22
N HIS A 55 14.56 36.66 73.98
CA HIS A 55 13.27 37.30 74.21
C HIS A 55 12.75 36.98 75.63
N PRO A 56 12.14 37.93 76.37
CA PRO A 56 11.66 37.68 77.74
C PRO A 56 10.41 36.79 77.79
N ALA A 57 9.48 36.95 76.84
CA ALA A 57 8.27 36.12 76.77
C ALA A 57 8.53 34.80 76.01
N LEU A 58 7.81 33.75 76.40
CA LEU A 58 7.82 32.46 75.71
C LEU A 58 7.09 32.57 74.37
N LEU A 59 7.86 32.65 73.29
CA LEU A 59 7.40 32.53 71.91
C LEU A 59 7.29 31.06 71.48
N THR A 60 6.30 30.77 70.63
CA THR A 60 6.02 29.46 70.01
C THR A 60 6.18 29.51 68.48
N CYS A 61 6.04 28.37 67.81
CA CYS A 61 6.09 28.31 66.35
C CYS A 61 4.90 29.04 65.68
N GLU A 62 3.74 29.13 66.33
CA GLU A 62 2.58 29.89 65.82
C GLU A 62 2.80 31.42 65.91
N ASP A 63 3.62 31.86 66.87
CA ASP A 63 3.98 33.26 67.05
C ASP A 63 4.97 33.76 65.98
N VAL A 64 5.79 32.88 65.40
CA VAL A 64 6.99 33.27 64.63
C VAL A 64 7.14 32.54 63.28
N GLY A 65 6.84 31.23 63.22
CA GLY A 65 7.15 30.38 62.07
C GLY A 65 6.35 30.73 60.81
N GLY A 66 7.03 30.74 59.66
CA GLY A 66 6.42 31.03 58.35
C GLY A 66 6.02 32.49 58.11
N LYS A 67 6.15 33.37 59.11
CA LYS A 67 5.84 34.81 58.99
C LYS A 67 6.95 35.56 58.28
N ASP A 68 6.59 36.65 57.62
CA ASP A 68 7.51 37.55 56.95
C ASP A 68 8.41 38.24 57.99
N ALA A 69 9.70 38.35 57.72
CA ALA A 69 10.67 38.97 58.62
C ALA A 69 11.73 39.77 57.85
N THR A 70 12.20 40.86 58.46
CA THR A 70 13.28 41.70 57.92
C THR A 70 14.44 41.76 58.90
N PHE A 71 15.61 41.29 58.48
CA PHE A 71 16.88 41.50 59.18
C PHE A 71 17.53 42.80 58.73
N LYS A 72 18.07 43.60 59.66
CA LYS A 72 18.71 44.89 59.38
C LYS A 72 20.05 45.02 60.08
N ILE A 73 21.03 45.59 59.38
CA ILE A 73 22.29 46.08 59.95
C ILE A 73 22.30 47.61 59.80
N ALA A 74 22.27 48.31 60.93
CA ALA A 74 22.47 49.76 60.99
C ALA A 74 23.96 50.12 61.12
N HIS A 75 24.32 51.33 60.70
CA HIS A 75 25.66 51.90 60.79
C HIS A 75 25.51 53.41 61.05
N ASP A 76 26.15 53.93 62.09
CA ASP A 76 25.64 55.13 62.80
C ASP A 76 25.79 56.47 62.05
N ASP A 77 26.71 56.58 61.07
CA ASP A 77 27.04 57.83 60.36
C ASP A 77 26.70 57.83 58.85
N SER A 78 25.78 56.97 58.37
CA SER A 78 25.32 57.06 56.97
C SER A 78 23.87 56.61 56.75
N ASP A 79 23.25 57.13 55.68
CA ASP A 79 21.89 56.82 55.19
C ASP A 79 21.71 55.36 54.67
N GLY A 80 22.66 54.47 54.99
CA GLY A 80 22.89 53.17 54.37
C GLY A 80 22.48 51.97 55.22
N ILE A 81 21.26 51.95 55.79
CA ILE A 81 20.74 50.74 56.46
C ILE A 81 20.65 49.60 55.44
N ARG A 82 21.48 48.55 55.58
CA ARG A 82 21.29 47.33 54.78
C ARG A 82 20.25 46.44 55.45
N GLN A 83 19.28 46.02 54.66
CA GLN A 83 18.20 45.14 55.08
C GLN A 83 18.00 43.98 54.10
N TRP A 84 17.47 42.88 54.64
CA TRP A 84 17.09 41.66 53.92
C TRP A 84 15.69 41.27 54.41
N ALA A 85 14.67 41.42 53.55
CA ALA A 85 13.30 40.97 53.82
C ALA A 85 13.04 39.59 53.23
N GLY A 86 12.36 38.72 53.96
CA GLY A 86 12.01 37.35 53.58
C GLY A 86 10.98 36.77 54.54
N CYS A 87 11.04 35.46 54.82
CA CYS A 87 10.18 34.76 55.78
C CYS A 87 10.98 33.81 56.68
N ILE A 88 10.42 33.47 57.84
CA ILE A 88 11.08 32.58 58.82
C ILE A 88 10.84 31.12 58.45
N THR A 89 11.88 30.44 57.94
CA THR A 89 11.81 29.04 57.47
C THR A 89 12.19 28.01 58.55
N HIS A 90 12.84 28.43 59.63
CA HIS A 90 13.18 27.60 60.79
C HIS A 90 13.09 28.39 62.09
N PHE A 91 12.64 27.75 63.18
CA PHE A 91 12.51 28.36 64.50
C PHE A 91 12.66 27.31 65.61
N ASP A 92 13.79 27.34 66.32
CA ASP A 92 14.09 26.50 67.47
C ASP A 92 14.23 27.33 68.75
N ARG A 93 13.75 26.80 69.87
CA ARG A 93 14.02 27.34 71.22
C ARG A 93 15.21 26.61 71.84
N VAL A 94 16.41 27.10 71.53
CA VAL A 94 17.70 26.47 71.88
C VAL A 94 18.12 26.65 73.35
N GLY A 95 17.52 27.57 74.10
CA GLY A 95 17.94 27.84 75.49
C GLY A 95 16.93 28.58 76.36
N ARG A 96 17.25 28.68 77.66
CA ARG A 96 16.50 29.43 78.68
C ARG A 96 17.43 29.89 79.80
N SER A 97 17.27 31.13 80.25
CA SER A 97 17.79 31.67 81.51
C SER A 97 16.64 31.91 82.51
N ASN A 98 16.92 32.60 83.62
CA ASN A 98 15.86 33.04 84.54
C ASN A 98 14.96 34.11 83.89
N ASP A 99 15.57 35.00 83.10
CA ASP A 99 14.96 36.27 82.67
C ASP A 99 14.54 36.26 81.19
N GLN A 100 15.10 35.37 80.37
CA GLN A 100 14.89 35.30 78.92
C GLN A 100 14.93 33.87 78.38
N TYR A 101 14.29 33.65 77.23
CA TYR A 101 14.45 32.47 76.39
C TYR A 101 15.41 32.76 75.24
N THR A 102 16.15 31.75 74.78
CA THR A 102 17.07 31.84 73.63
C THR A 102 16.49 31.06 72.46
N TYR A 103 16.49 31.68 71.29
CA TYR A 103 15.95 31.16 70.05
C TYR A 103 17.01 31.17 68.96
N GLU A 104 16.98 30.16 68.09
CA GLU A 104 17.61 30.20 66.78
C GLU A 104 16.51 30.28 65.73
N LEU A 105 16.58 31.29 64.87
CA LEU A 105 15.63 31.49 63.78
C LEU A 105 16.38 31.66 62.46
N VAL A 106 15.82 31.09 61.39
CA VAL A 106 16.37 31.20 60.04
C VAL A 106 15.43 32.03 59.19
N ILE A 107 15.95 33.14 58.65
CA ILE A 107 15.24 34.00 57.69
C ILE A 107 15.80 33.68 56.30
N GLU A 108 14.91 33.42 55.35
CA GLU A 108 15.22 33.16 53.94
C GLU A 108 14.21 33.91 53.06
N PRO A 109 14.60 34.32 51.83
CA PRO A 109 13.69 34.95 50.88
C PRO A 109 12.53 34.01 50.52
N HIS A 110 11.40 34.54 50.09
CA HIS A 110 10.18 33.79 49.80
C HIS A 110 10.37 32.67 48.77
N VAL A 111 11.29 32.87 47.82
CA VAL A 111 11.68 31.90 46.80
C VAL A 111 12.35 30.63 47.39
N ALA A 112 12.99 30.72 48.57
CA ALA A 112 13.64 29.56 49.20
C ALA A 112 12.64 28.44 49.54
N ARG A 113 11.35 28.77 49.74
CA ARG A 113 10.27 27.80 50.00
C ARG A 113 10.07 26.82 48.83
N MET A 114 10.48 27.19 47.61
CA MET A 114 10.48 26.31 46.42
C MET A 114 11.43 25.11 46.56
N ARG A 115 12.30 25.07 47.59
CA ARG A 115 13.11 23.90 47.93
C ARG A 115 12.26 22.77 48.55
N LEU A 116 11.11 23.08 49.15
CA LEU A 116 10.25 22.15 49.89
C LEU A 116 9.32 21.32 48.97
N THR A 117 8.91 21.89 47.84
CA THR A 117 7.98 21.25 46.89
C THR A 117 8.73 20.50 45.81
N ARG A 118 8.46 19.20 45.67
CA ARG A 118 8.90 18.36 44.53
C ARG A 118 7.73 18.07 43.61
N ALA A 119 7.99 18.00 42.32
CA ALA A 119 6.97 17.73 41.32
C ALA A 119 7.47 16.82 40.20
N PHE A 120 6.51 16.19 39.53
CA PHE A 120 6.62 15.69 38.17
C PHE A 120 5.68 16.55 37.31
N ARG A 121 6.19 17.14 36.23
CA ARG A 121 5.44 18.14 35.45
C ARG A 121 6.00 18.31 34.05
N THR A 122 5.13 18.27 33.06
CA THR A 122 5.46 18.64 31.68
C THR A 122 5.33 20.16 31.48
N PHE A 123 6.22 20.71 30.66
CA PHE A 123 6.11 22.05 30.11
C PHE A 123 6.19 21.94 28.59
N GLN A 124 5.32 22.64 27.87
CA GLN A 124 5.19 22.54 26.42
C GLN A 124 5.18 23.93 25.79
N GLN A 125 5.89 24.09 24.67
CA GLN A 125 5.95 25.31 23.85
C GLN A 125 6.28 26.59 24.66
N GLN A 126 7.27 26.51 25.56
CA GLN A 126 7.70 27.61 26.43
C GLN A 126 9.22 27.76 26.45
N ASP A 127 9.71 29.00 26.59
CA ASP A 127 11.12 29.25 26.89
C ASP A 127 11.40 29.15 28.41
N ALA A 128 12.67 29.11 28.78
CA ALA A 128 13.06 28.98 30.19
C ALA A 128 12.62 30.17 31.07
N PRO A 129 12.73 31.45 30.67
CA PRO A 129 12.16 32.57 31.42
C PRO A 129 10.66 32.41 31.71
N THR A 130 9.86 31.98 30.73
CA THR A 130 8.42 31.73 30.90
C THR A 130 8.15 30.63 31.92
N ILE A 131 8.92 29.52 31.86
CA ILE A 131 8.82 28.42 32.82
C ILE A 131 9.17 28.89 34.25
N ILE A 132 10.25 29.66 34.39
CA ILE A 132 10.70 30.24 35.67
C ILE A 132 9.62 31.17 36.24
N GLU A 133 9.06 32.07 35.41
CA GLU A 133 7.96 32.95 35.83
C GLU A 133 6.71 32.16 36.27
N GLY A 134 6.33 31.12 35.53
CA GLY A 134 5.21 30.24 35.87
C GLY A 134 5.40 29.56 37.23
N LEU A 135 6.61 29.08 37.52
CA LEU A 135 6.96 28.50 38.83
C LEU A 135 6.88 29.53 39.96
N LEU A 136 7.48 30.71 39.79
CA LEU A 136 7.44 31.78 40.80
C LEU A 136 6.00 32.20 41.13
N ARG A 137 5.15 32.33 40.09
CA ARG A 137 3.71 32.63 40.25
C ARG A 137 2.93 31.48 40.90
N LYS A 138 3.24 30.21 40.61
CA LYS A 138 2.64 29.03 41.28
C LYS A 138 2.96 29.00 42.79
N HIS A 139 4.08 29.59 43.20
CA HIS A 139 4.47 29.81 44.60
C HIS A 139 3.95 31.12 45.22
N GLY A 140 3.08 31.84 44.51
CA GLY A 140 2.41 33.04 45.00
C GLY A 140 3.23 34.33 44.92
N LEU A 141 4.46 34.29 44.38
CA LEU A 141 5.25 35.50 44.16
C LEU A 141 4.58 36.37 43.08
N ARG A 142 4.48 37.66 43.36
CA ARG A 142 3.87 38.66 42.45
C ARG A 142 4.96 39.30 41.58
N GLY A 143 4.58 39.93 40.48
CA GLY A 143 5.51 40.59 39.53
C GLY A 143 6.26 41.82 40.08
N GLN A 144 6.16 42.11 41.38
CA GLN A 144 7.01 43.07 42.10
C GLN A 144 8.13 42.38 42.91
N GLN A 145 8.06 41.05 43.08
CA GLN A 145 8.99 40.21 43.85
C GLN A 145 9.95 39.40 42.96
N PHE A 146 9.88 39.58 41.64
CA PHE A 146 10.88 39.08 40.71
C PHE A 146 11.02 40.02 39.51
N LEU A 147 12.20 40.02 38.89
CA LEU A 147 12.55 40.88 37.75
C LEU A 147 13.52 40.17 36.81
N PHE A 148 13.16 40.06 35.54
CA PHE A 148 14.05 39.57 34.49
C PHE A 148 14.80 40.75 33.85
N LYS A 149 16.13 40.80 34.04
CA LYS A 149 17.07 41.71 33.37
C LYS A 149 17.82 40.88 32.32
N LEU A 150 17.24 40.67 31.13
CA LEU A 150 17.77 39.76 30.11
C LEU A 150 18.16 40.49 28.83
N ARG A 151 19.35 40.17 28.31
CA ARG A 151 19.91 40.67 27.05
C ARG A 151 19.67 39.72 25.88
N ARG A 152 19.54 38.41 26.12
CA ARG A 152 19.33 37.39 25.09
C ARG A 152 17.84 37.10 24.86
N SER A 153 17.50 36.64 23.66
CA SER A 153 16.28 35.83 23.45
C SER A 153 16.57 34.35 23.76
N TYR A 154 15.56 33.65 24.27
CA TYR A 154 15.66 32.26 24.71
C TYR A 154 14.91 31.34 23.73
N PRO A 155 15.40 30.12 23.47
CA PRO A 155 14.71 29.19 22.60
C PRO A 155 13.40 28.72 23.25
N VAL A 156 12.32 28.68 22.47
CA VAL A 156 11.07 28.04 22.89
C VAL A 156 11.25 26.54 22.81
N HIS A 157 11.19 25.87 23.96
CA HIS A 157 11.33 24.42 24.04
C HIS A 157 9.99 23.76 23.72
N ALA A 158 10.00 22.82 22.77
CA ALA A 158 8.79 22.06 22.42
C ALA A 158 8.25 21.29 23.63
N PHE A 159 9.16 20.66 24.38
CA PHE A 159 8.88 19.88 25.60
C PHE A 159 10.03 20.02 26.61
N ARG A 160 9.69 20.15 27.89
CA ARG A 160 10.60 19.98 29.04
C ARG A 160 9.90 19.18 30.14
N LEU A 161 10.65 18.36 30.88
CA LEU A 161 10.10 17.55 31.98
C LEU A 161 10.84 17.81 33.29
N GLN A 162 10.12 18.38 34.26
CA GLN A 162 10.56 18.40 35.65
C GLN A 162 10.37 16.99 36.22
N TYR A 163 11.46 16.32 36.61
CA TYR A 163 11.47 14.90 36.98
C TYR A 163 11.98 14.69 38.43
N GLY A 164 11.06 14.62 39.39
CA GLY A 164 11.34 14.23 40.80
C GLY A 164 12.14 15.22 41.65
N VAL A 165 12.58 16.33 41.06
CA VAL A 165 13.33 17.43 41.69
C VAL A 165 12.41 18.50 42.27
N SER A 166 12.94 19.35 43.16
CA SER A 166 12.17 20.48 43.69
C SER A 166 12.02 21.61 42.67
N ASP A 167 10.97 22.43 42.82
CA ASP A 167 10.76 23.58 41.93
C ASP A 167 11.98 24.53 41.96
N TRP A 168 12.65 24.68 43.11
CA TRP A 168 13.92 25.41 43.20
C TRP A 168 15.06 24.77 42.40
N VAL A 169 15.27 23.46 42.54
CA VAL A 169 16.36 22.74 41.85
C VAL A 169 16.15 22.77 40.34
N TYR A 170 14.92 22.59 39.88
CA TYR A 170 14.57 22.70 38.46
C TYR A 170 14.74 24.12 37.93
N MET A 171 14.34 25.15 38.70
CA MET A 171 14.59 26.55 38.34
C MET A 171 16.09 26.85 38.20
N ARG A 172 16.92 26.36 39.13
CA ARG A 172 18.38 26.48 39.07
C ARG A 172 18.97 25.76 37.84
N GLN A 173 18.51 24.54 37.55
CA GLN A 173 18.91 23.80 36.35
C GLN A 173 18.58 24.57 35.06
N LEU A 174 17.42 25.23 34.99
CA LEU A 174 17.06 26.07 33.84
C LEU A 174 17.94 27.32 33.72
N LEU A 175 18.31 27.95 34.84
CA LEU A 175 19.28 29.06 34.81
C LEU A 175 20.64 28.58 34.28
N GLU A 176 21.12 27.45 34.79
CA GLU A 176 22.41 26.84 34.43
C GLU A 176 22.48 26.43 32.95
N GLN A 177 21.49 25.67 32.46
CA GLN A 177 21.42 25.20 31.07
C GLN A 177 21.27 26.32 30.04
N GLU A 178 20.73 27.47 30.43
CA GLU A 178 20.51 28.60 29.53
C GLU A 178 21.53 29.73 29.72
N GLY A 179 22.44 29.61 30.70
CA GLY A 179 23.47 30.61 30.99
C GLY A 179 23.00 31.83 31.78
N MET A 180 21.80 31.79 32.32
CA MET A 180 21.32 32.81 33.25
C MET A 180 21.94 32.61 34.64
N TYR A 181 21.80 33.62 35.49
CA TYR A 181 22.08 33.59 36.91
C TYR A 181 20.99 34.38 37.66
N CYS A 182 20.96 34.28 38.98
CA CYS A 182 20.04 35.07 39.79
C CYS A 182 20.70 35.61 41.06
N TYR A 183 20.19 36.72 41.59
CA TYR A 183 20.56 37.30 42.86
C TYR A 183 19.34 38.01 43.45
N ILE A 184 19.38 38.39 44.73
CA ILE A 184 18.22 39.00 45.40
C ILE A 184 18.55 40.45 45.76
N GLU A 185 17.63 41.35 45.41
CA GLU A 185 17.68 42.76 45.82
C GLU A 185 16.53 43.04 46.80
N GLN A 186 16.73 44.03 47.67
CA GLN A 186 15.63 44.57 48.48
C GLN A 186 14.79 45.51 47.61
N GLY A 187 13.51 45.21 47.45
CA GLY A 187 12.52 46.09 46.85
C GLY A 187 11.69 46.85 47.90
N GLU A 188 10.75 47.66 47.41
CA GLU A 188 9.81 48.44 48.23
C GLU A 188 8.86 47.57 49.06
N HIS A 189 8.61 46.33 48.64
CA HIS A 189 7.60 45.44 49.24
C HIS A 189 8.16 44.09 49.74
N GLY A 190 9.48 43.93 49.81
CA GLY A 190 10.13 42.68 50.22
C GLY A 190 11.39 42.34 49.43
N ASP A 191 11.76 41.06 49.42
CA ASP A 191 12.74 40.48 48.50
C ASP A 191 12.25 40.53 47.04
N VAL A 192 13.21 40.79 46.15
CA VAL A 192 13.04 40.74 44.69
C VAL A 192 14.08 39.82 44.10
N LEU A 193 13.65 38.68 43.54
CA LEU A 193 14.52 37.79 42.77
C LEU A 193 14.85 38.43 41.41
N VAL A 194 16.09 38.86 41.22
CA VAL A 194 16.58 39.31 39.92
C VAL A 194 17.18 38.13 39.16
N VAL A 195 16.67 37.86 37.96
CA VAL A 195 17.23 36.90 37.00
C VAL A 195 17.94 37.69 35.90
N ALA A 196 19.18 37.33 35.56
CA ALA A 196 20.02 38.07 34.62
C ALA A 196 20.98 37.18 33.80
N ASP A 197 21.52 37.71 32.71
CA ASP A 197 22.32 36.93 31.73
C ASP A 197 23.57 37.64 31.16
N ASP A 198 23.94 38.84 31.61
CA ASP A 198 25.07 39.59 31.04
C ASP A 198 25.67 40.62 32.01
N ILE A 199 26.90 41.07 31.76
CA ILE A 199 27.66 41.99 32.65
C ILE A 199 26.97 43.36 32.84
N ASP A 200 26.14 43.77 31.87
CA ASP A 200 25.32 45.00 31.94
C ASP A 200 24.24 44.95 33.05
N HIS A 201 24.08 43.79 33.72
CA HIS A 201 23.07 43.56 34.76
C HIS A 201 23.66 43.33 36.15
N TYR A 202 24.96 43.58 36.33
CA TYR A 202 25.60 43.79 37.63
C TYR A 202 25.22 45.15 38.25
N VAL A 203 25.35 45.27 39.57
CA VAL A 203 24.89 46.43 40.34
C VAL A 203 26.01 47.47 40.48
N TYR A 204 26.22 48.29 39.45
CA TYR A 204 27.28 49.32 39.41
C TYR A 204 27.00 50.58 40.25
N VAL A 205 25.73 50.92 40.50
CA VAL A 205 25.30 52.20 41.10
C VAL A 205 24.60 51.98 42.45
N PRO A 206 24.78 52.84 43.47
CA PRO A 206 25.89 53.80 43.61
C PRO A 206 27.23 53.05 43.65
N THR A 207 28.32 53.67 43.20
CA THR A 207 29.63 53.01 43.11
C THR A 207 30.14 52.58 44.49
N LEU A 208 30.45 51.30 44.68
CA LEU A 208 31.08 50.79 45.90
C LEU A 208 32.61 50.79 45.73
N ALA A 209 33.26 51.84 46.19
CA ALA A 209 34.72 51.93 46.29
C ALA A 209 35.13 51.60 47.74
N LEU A 210 36.00 50.60 47.92
CA LEU A 210 36.51 50.15 49.21
C LEU A 210 38.05 50.12 49.20
N PRO A 211 38.73 50.95 50.01
CA PRO A 211 40.18 50.89 50.14
C PRO A 211 40.66 49.55 50.70
N CYS A 212 41.85 49.12 50.31
CA CYS A 212 42.55 47.98 50.89
C CYS A 212 43.46 48.45 52.03
N ARG A 213 43.30 47.89 53.22
CA ARG A 213 43.99 48.28 54.47
C ARG A 213 44.30 47.03 55.29
N GLU A 214 45.57 46.62 55.33
CA GLU A 214 45.98 45.49 56.19
C GLU A 214 45.67 45.77 57.66
N ALA A 215 45.25 44.73 58.39
CA ALA A 215 44.78 44.80 59.77
C ALA A 215 45.92 45.06 60.78
N SER A 216 46.46 46.28 60.76
CA SER A 216 47.64 46.75 61.51
C SER A 216 47.42 46.99 63.02
N GLY A 217 46.45 46.30 63.64
CA GLY A 217 46.16 46.35 65.08
C GLY A 217 45.39 47.58 65.57
N LEU A 218 45.38 48.68 64.80
CA LEU A 218 44.51 49.83 65.00
C LEU A 218 43.39 49.79 63.96
N SER A 219 42.12 49.76 64.40
CA SER A 219 40.98 49.72 63.50
C SER A 219 40.66 51.12 62.96
N ALA A 220 40.88 51.32 61.66
CA ALA A 220 40.48 52.54 60.95
C ALA A 220 38.98 52.86 61.14
N ASP A 221 38.61 54.12 60.92
CA ASP A 221 37.21 54.59 60.91
C ASP A 221 36.59 54.54 59.50
N GLU A 222 37.31 54.02 58.49
CA GLU A 222 36.81 53.85 57.11
C GLU A 222 36.44 52.39 56.79
N ASP A 223 35.39 52.23 55.98
CA ASP A 223 34.91 50.94 55.46
C ASP A 223 35.94 50.35 54.46
N ALA A 224 36.71 49.35 54.89
CA ALA A 224 37.86 48.84 54.14
C ALA A 224 37.85 47.32 53.91
N ILE A 225 38.58 46.89 52.87
CA ILE A 225 39.00 45.51 52.62
C ILE A 225 40.25 45.22 53.45
N THR A 226 40.24 44.16 54.26
CA THR A 226 41.29 43.87 55.28
C THR A 226 42.14 42.63 55.00
N ASP A 227 41.73 41.80 54.03
CA ASP A 227 42.42 40.63 53.49
C ASP A 227 41.94 40.49 52.04
N LEU A 228 42.84 40.19 51.10
CA LEU A 228 42.53 40.04 49.68
C LEU A 228 43.52 39.08 49.01
N GLN A 229 43.00 38.03 48.39
CA GLN A 229 43.77 36.92 47.83
C GLN A 229 43.24 36.54 46.46
N VAL A 230 44.13 36.47 45.47
CA VAL A 230 43.82 35.91 44.14
C VAL A 230 44.15 34.42 44.13
N ARG A 231 43.24 33.59 43.63
CA ARG A 231 43.44 32.14 43.41
C ARG A 231 43.13 31.81 41.96
N SER A 232 43.97 31.00 41.33
CA SER A 232 43.84 30.62 39.93
C SER A 232 43.93 29.11 39.73
N GLN A 233 43.30 28.61 38.68
CA GLN A 233 43.41 27.22 38.23
C GLN A 233 43.27 27.14 36.71
N THR A 234 43.95 26.17 36.10
CA THR A 234 43.81 25.88 34.66
C THR A 234 42.43 25.31 34.37
N VAL A 235 41.76 25.89 33.38
CA VAL A 235 40.46 25.41 32.86
C VAL A 235 40.57 25.02 31.38
N GLN A 236 39.49 24.45 30.85
CA GLN A 236 39.38 24.04 29.46
C GLN A 236 39.61 25.23 28.51
N ARG A 237 40.38 25.04 27.43
CA ARG A 237 40.64 26.06 26.39
C ARG A 237 39.54 26.16 25.35
N ALA A 238 38.72 25.13 25.19
CA ALA A 238 37.58 25.15 24.30
C ALA A 238 36.55 24.11 24.74
N PHE A 239 35.29 24.31 24.34
CA PHE A 239 34.27 23.28 24.37
C PHE A 239 33.81 22.98 22.96
N LYS A 240 33.70 21.69 22.66
CA LYS A 240 33.02 21.15 21.49
C LYS A 240 31.75 20.44 21.95
N VAL A 241 30.64 20.66 21.24
CA VAL A 241 29.35 20.01 21.54
C VAL A 241 28.77 19.38 20.30
N ALA A 242 27.99 18.32 20.46
CA ALA A 242 27.28 17.63 19.37
C ALA A 242 25.99 16.97 19.87
N ASP A 243 24.96 16.92 19.02
CA ASP A 243 23.76 16.10 19.22
C ASP A 243 23.28 15.57 17.86
N PHE A 244 22.36 14.61 17.91
CA PHE A 244 21.57 14.15 16.78
C PHE A 244 20.16 14.72 16.91
N ASN A 245 19.76 15.58 15.97
CA ASN A 245 18.38 16.06 15.87
C ASN A 245 17.60 15.16 14.88
N PRO A 246 16.61 14.35 15.31
CA PRO A 246 15.84 13.48 14.42
C PRO A 246 15.05 14.24 13.33
N ALA A 247 14.65 15.48 13.60
CA ALA A 247 13.96 16.33 12.62
C ALA A 247 14.90 16.86 11.51
N SER A 248 16.21 16.83 11.74
CA SER A 248 17.27 17.29 10.82
C SER A 248 18.33 16.21 10.59
N ALA A 249 17.90 14.94 10.55
CA ALA A 249 18.76 13.74 10.58
C ALA A 249 19.73 13.51 9.39
N TRP A 250 19.90 14.50 8.51
CA TRP A 250 20.83 14.47 7.37
C TRP A 250 22.25 14.95 7.72
N GLU A 251 22.42 15.68 8.84
CA GLU A 251 23.71 16.15 9.35
C GLU A 251 23.83 15.88 10.86
N ARG A 252 25.08 15.74 11.36
CA ARG A 252 25.37 15.74 12.79
C ARG A 252 25.78 17.15 13.17
N ILE A 253 24.91 17.85 13.89
CA ILE A 253 25.13 19.25 14.26
C ILE A 253 26.24 19.29 15.32
N THR A 254 27.24 20.16 15.14
CA THR A 254 28.34 20.31 16.11
C THR A 254 28.77 21.76 16.25
N GLY A 255 28.88 22.25 17.48
CA GLY A 255 29.47 23.56 17.80
C GLY A 255 30.85 23.40 18.41
N GLU A 256 31.74 24.38 18.21
CA GLU A 256 33.00 24.49 18.96
C GLU A 256 33.30 25.97 19.22
N ALA A 257 33.68 26.29 20.45
CA ALA A 257 33.90 27.68 20.86
C ALA A 257 35.07 27.83 21.83
N ASN A 258 35.77 28.97 21.67
CA ASN A 258 36.79 29.47 22.58
C ASN A 258 36.68 31.01 22.62
N VAL A 259 36.05 31.55 23.67
CA VAL A 259 35.90 33.00 23.87
C VAL A 259 37.16 33.68 24.46
N ALA A 260 38.22 32.93 24.79
CA ALA A 260 39.48 33.43 25.32
C ALA A 260 40.68 32.91 24.51
N GLY A 261 40.60 32.99 23.17
CA GLY A 261 41.54 32.33 22.24
C GLY A 261 43.03 32.60 22.47
N SER A 262 43.34 33.77 23.06
CA SER A 262 44.69 34.26 23.37
C SER A 262 45.15 33.99 24.81
N ASP A 263 44.34 33.37 25.67
CA ASP A 263 44.69 33.09 27.07
C ASP A 263 45.59 31.83 27.19
N PRO A 264 46.88 31.97 27.58
CA PRO A 264 47.82 30.86 27.65
C PRO A 264 47.64 29.99 28.91
N THR A 265 46.76 30.36 29.85
CA THR A 265 46.53 29.63 31.10
C THR A 265 45.43 28.57 31.00
N THR A 266 44.79 28.46 29.84
CA THR A 266 43.76 27.46 29.51
C THR A 266 44.36 26.27 28.75
N TYR A 267 43.80 25.07 28.90
CA TYR A 267 44.32 23.86 28.25
C TYR A 267 43.23 22.91 27.74
N GLY A 268 43.46 22.33 26.54
CA GLY A 268 42.64 21.25 25.97
C GLY A 268 41.24 21.66 25.48
N THR A 269 40.67 20.84 24.59
CA THR A 269 39.26 20.96 24.17
C THR A 269 38.44 19.88 24.87
N SER A 270 37.42 20.27 25.63
CA SER A 270 36.43 19.33 26.18
C SER A 270 35.36 19.01 25.15
N TYR A 271 34.76 17.82 25.24
CA TYR A 271 33.72 17.37 24.31
C TYR A 271 32.50 16.83 25.06
N SER A 272 31.32 17.36 24.74
CA SER A 272 30.03 16.96 25.31
C SER A 272 29.07 16.51 24.20
N TYR A 273 28.44 15.35 24.37
CA TYR A 273 27.45 14.82 23.43
C TYR A 273 26.06 14.80 24.07
N GLY A 274 25.02 15.05 23.26
CA GLY A 274 23.64 15.00 23.71
C GLY A 274 23.13 16.31 24.33
N THR A 275 23.72 17.46 24.00
CA THR A 275 23.43 18.75 24.66
C THR A 275 22.14 19.46 24.21
N GLY A 276 21.26 18.79 23.46
CA GLY A 276 19.87 19.23 23.23
C GLY A 276 19.67 20.34 22.18
N HIS A 277 20.73 20.88 21.60
CA HIS A 277 20.63 21.93 20.58
C HIS A 277 19.94 21.45 19.30
N LEU A 278 19.00 22.25 18.78
CA LEU A 278 18.20 21.88 17.60
C LEU A 278 18.86 22.31 16.27
N ASP A 279 19.72 23.32 16.31
CA ASP A 279 20.36 23.93 15.14
C ASP A 279 21.83 24.34 15.40
N GLN A 280 22.53 24.77 14.34
CA GLN A 280 23.95 25.14 14.38
C GLN A 280 24.25 26.42 15.19
N ALA A 281 23.29 27.36 15.29
CA ALA A 281 23.46 28.56 16.11
C ALA A 281 23.36 28.21 17.60
N GLN A 282 22.38 27.37 17.97
CA GLN A 282 22.26 26.80 19.31
C GLN A 282 23.49 25.98 19.69
N ALA A 283 24.03 25.15 18.78
CA ALA A 283 25.25 24.38 19.01
C ALA A 283 26.47 25.29 19.30
N THR A 284 26.58 26.39 18.56
CA THR A 284 27.66 27.38 18.75
C THR A 284 27.50 28.14 20.06
N TRP A 285 26.26 28.52 20.42
CA TRP A 285 25.95 29.15 21.70
C TRP A 285 26.25 28.23 22.89
N GLU A 286 25.82 26.96 22.84
CA GLU A 286 26.01 25.97 23.91
C GLU A 286 27.51 25.67 24.15
N ALA A 287 28.32 25.64 23.09
CA ALA A 287 29.77 25.60 23.22
C ALA A 287 30.35 26.87 23.88
N GLN A 288 29.86 28.06 23.51
CA GLN A 288 30.27 29.33 24.11
C GLN A 288 29.90 29.40 25.61
N LEU A 289 28.66 29.03 25.95
CA LEU A 289 28.14 29.01 27.32
C LEU A 289 29.03 28.17 28.24
N ARG A 290 29.37 26.94 27.82
CA ARG A 290 30.28 26.06 28.57
C ARG A 290 31.66 26.66 28.79
N HIS A 291 32.21 27.36 27.79
CA HIS A 291 33.49 28.04 27.93
C HIS A 291 33.41 29.27 28.84
N GLU A 292 32.34 30.08 28.75
CA GLU A 292 32.07 31.17 29.70
C GLU A 292 31.95 30.64 31.15
N ALA A 293 31.26 29.52 31.36
CA ALA A 293 31.08 28.87 32.66
C ALA A 293 32.33 28.14 33.22
N ALA A 294 33.31 27.82 32.37
CA ALA A 294 34.63 27.39 32.83
C ALA A 294 35.50 28.59 33.22
N LEU A 295 35.43 29.69 32.48
CA LEU A 295 36.22 30.91 32.75
C LEU A 295 35.81 31.64 34.05
N THR A 296 34.59 31.45 34.57
CA THR A 296 34.24 31.93 35.91
C THR A 296 34.97 31.19 37.03
N GLN A 297 35.45 29.97 36.77
CA GLN A 297 36.15 29.12 37.74
C GLN A 297 37.68 29.26 37.66
N GLN A 298 38.20 29.80 36.56
CA GLN A 298 39.64 29.98 36.31
C GLN A 298 40.30 30.92 37.33
N LEU A 299 39.59 31.96 37.76
CA LEU A 299 40.05 32.96 38.73
C LEU A 299 38.99 33.16 39.82
N ALA A 300 39.37 32.98 41.07
CA ALA A 300 38.54 33.26 42.24
C ALA A 300 39.29 34.24 43.17
N ILE A 301 38.73 35.42 43.35
CA ILE A 301 39.31 36.48 44.17
C ILE A 301 38.54 36.50 45.49
N THR A 302 39.21 36.18 46.60
CA THR A 302 38.60 36.09 47.93
C THR A 302 39.09 37.22 48.81
N GLY A 303 38.19 37.93 49.49
CA GLY A 303 38.57 39.01 50.40
C GLY A 303 37.74 39.07 51.68
N ARG A 304 38.11 39.96 52.59
CA ARG A 304 37.36 40.29 53.82
C ARG A 304 37.17 41.79 53.91
N SER A 305 36.06 42.24 54.49
CA SER A 305 35.84 43.67 54.71
C SER A 305 34.93 43.95 55.92
N HIS A 306 34.90 45.21 56.35
CA HIS A 306 33.96 45.72 57.36
C HIS A 306 32.73 46.42 56.77
N ALA A 307 32.60 46.44 55.43
CA ALA A 307 31.52 47.15 54.75
C ALA A 307 30.19 46.39 54.69
N PRO A 308 29.05 46.95 55.16
CA PRO A 308 27.72 46.33 54.99
C PRO A 308 27.29 46.18 53.52
N ALA A 309 27.75 47.07 52.65
CA ALA A 309 27.30 47.20 51.25
C ALA A 309 27.80 46.09 50.29
N VAL A 310 28.72 45.23 50.70
CA VAL A 310 29.25 44.11 49.90
C VAL A 310 28.17 43.03 49.75
N ARG A 311 27.63 42.84 48.53
CA ARG A 311 26.54 41.88 48.23
C ARG A 311 26.76 41.17 46.89
N PRO A 312 26.13 40.01 46.62
CA PRO A 312 26.25 39.34 45.33
C PRO A 312 25.75 40.22 44.18
N GLY A 313 26.39 40.09 43.01
CA GLY A 313 26.13 40.92 41.82
C GLY A 313 26.64 42.37 41.93
N ARG A 314 27.20 42.79 43.08
CA ARG A 314 27.76 44.12 43.29
C ARG A 314 29.16 44.23 42.70
N VAL A 315 29.42 45.31 41.96
CA VAL A 315 30.79 45.66 41.56
C VAL A 315 31.45 46.48 42.66
N VAL A 316 32.60 46.00 43.14
CA VAL A 316 33.50 46.64 44.10
C VAL A 316 34.72 47.16 43.34
N ARG A 317 35.14 48.38 43.64
CA ARG A 317 36.43 48.94 43.22
C ARG A 317 37.33 49.14 44.43
N THR A 318 38.64 49.04 44.24
CA THR A 318 39.63 49.18 45.32
C THR A 318 40.88 49.90 44.81
N ASP A 319 41.71 50.40 45.72
CA ASP A 319 43.00 51.03 45.44
C ASP A 319 44.16 50.00 45.37
N ALA A 320 43.91 48.73 45.70
CA ALA A 320 44.85 47.64 45.46
C ALA A 320 45.08 47.39 43.97
N THR A 321 46.35 47.21 43.58
CA THR A 321 46.73 46.88 42.19
C THR A 321 46.45 45.40 41.90
N LEU A 322 45.44 45.12 41.09
CA LEU A 322 45.02 43.77 40.68
C LEU A 322 45.11 43.62 39.15
N PRO A 323 46.24 43.14 38.60
CA PRO A 323 46.41 42.94 37.15
C PRO A 323 45.35 42.04 36.52
N GLU A 324 44.79 41.12 37.29
CA GLU A 324 43.76 40.16 36.87
C GLU A 324 42.34 40.74 36.81
N ALA A 325 42.10 41.92 37.41
CA ALA A 325 40.77 42.54 37.53
C ALA A 325 40.81 44.09 37.45
N PRO A 326 41.38 44.68 36.38
CA PRO A 326 41.72 46.11 36.32
C PRO A 326 40.51 47.07 36.38
N ASN A 327 39.30 46.63 36.07
CA ASN A 327 38.10 47.50 36.07
C ASN A 327 37.29 47.45 37.38
N GLY A 328 37.54 46.43 38.22
CA GLY A 328 36.80 46.12 39.43
C GLY A 328 36.50 44.62 39.59
N LEU A 329 35.89 44.30 40.72
CA LEU A 329 35.53 42.94 41.16
C LEU A 329 34.00 42.83 41.21
N VAL A 330 33.39 41.84 40.56
CA VAL A 330 31.97 41.51 40.82
C VAL A 330 31.89 40.42 41.88
N VAL A 331 31.22 40.72 42.99
CA VAL A 331 31.03 39.80 44.12
C VAL A 331 30.08 38.68 43.72
N THR A 332 30.51 37.43 43.86
CA THR A 332 29.74 36.23 43.52
C THR A 332 29.14 35.55 44.75
N GLU A 333 29.77 35.70 45.92
CA GLU A 333 29.34 35.12 47.20
C GLU A 333 29.83 36.00 48.35
N VAL A 334 29.05 36.12 49.41
CA VAL A 334 29.45 36.80 50.64
C VAL A 334 28.87 36.11 51.88
N THR A 335 29.68 36.03 52.92
CA THR A 335 29.31 35.56 54.26
C THR A 335 29.48 36.70 55.25
N HIS A 336 28.41 37.13 55.89
CA HIS A 336 28.42 38.17 56.92
C HIS A 336 28.32 37.54 58.32
N THR A 337 29.04 38.08 59.30
CA THR A 337 28.97 37.65 60.70
C THR A 337 29.08 38.83 61.66
N GLY A 338 28.37 38.76 62.78
CA GLY A 338 28.42 39.74 63.87
C GLY A 338 27.59 39.30 65.08
N GLY A 339 27.66 40.05 66.17
CA GLY A 339 26.88 39.82 67.39
C GLY A 339 27.30 40.74 68.54
N ARG A 340 26.64 40.65 69.70
CA ARG A 340 26.90 41.56 70.85
C ARG A 340 28.34 41.51 71.39
N ASN A 341 29.08 40.45 71.07
CA ASN A 341 30.48 40.25 71.44
C ASN A 341 31.43 40.17 70.23
N LYS A 342 30.96 40.51 69.02
CA LYS A 342 31.71 40.45 67.76
C LYS A 342 31.28 41.57 66.82
N ALA A 343 32.17 42.54 66.59
CA ALA A 343 32.00 43.54 65.55
C ALA A 343 31.76 42.90 64.17
N TYR A 344 30.98 43.57 63.32
CA TYR A 344 30.66 43.11 61.98
C TYR A 344 31.92 42.90 61.13
N GLN A 345 31.92 41.79 60.40
CA GLN A 345 32.85 41.48 59.32
C GLN A 345 32.12 40.68 58.24
N ASN A 346 32.60 40.75 57.01
CA ASN A 346 32.27 39.80 55.97
C ASN A 346 33.52 39.18 55.34
N ALA A 347 33.33 38.01 54.74
CA ALA A 347 34.25 37.40 53.79
C ALA A 347 33.50 37.19 52.46
N PHE A 348 34.10 37.58 51.34
CA PHE A 348 33.47 37.52 50.01
C PHE A 348 34.34 36.77 49.00
N LYS A 349 33.69 36.24 47.96
CA LYS A 349 34.31 35.75 46.73
C LYS A 349 33.86 36.65 45.58
N ALA A 350 34.73 36.86 44.61
CA ALA A 350 34.49 37.69 43.45
C ALA A 350 35.24 37.15 42.22
N ILE A 351 34.82 37.62 41.05
CA ILE A 351 35.54 37.47 39.78
C ILE A 351 35.78 38.87 39.16
N PRO A 352 36.71 39.03 38.20
CA PRO A 352 36.88 40.28 37.46
C PRO A 352 35.56 40.75 36.82
N CYS A 353 35.18 42.02 36.98
CA CYS A 353 33.83 42.47 36.62
C CYS A 353 33.53 42.50 35.12
N GLU A 354 34.56 42.49 34.27
CA GLU A 354 34.44 42.28 32.82
C GLU A 354 34.10 40.84 32.40
N ARG A 355 34.17 39.85 33.32
CA ARG A 355 33.78 38.47 33.03
C ARG A 355 32.28 38.28 33.18
N ARG A 356 31.66 37.64 32.19
CA ARG A 356 30.28 37.14 32.26
C ARG A 356 30.19 36.04 33.30
N PHE A 357 29.38 36.26 34.33
CA PHE A 357 29.04 35.23 35.28
C PHE A 357 28.06 34.23 34.64
N ARG A 358 28.34 32.95 34.83
CA ARG A 358 27.50 31.80 34.53
C ARG A 358 27.52 30.91 35.77
N LEU A 359 26.41 30.24 36.04
CA LEU A 359 26.40 29.17 37.03
C LEU A 359 27.35 28.05 36.55
N PRO A 360 28.08 27.38 37.47
CA PRO A 360 28.85 26.19 37.12
C PRO A 360 27.93 25.12 36.52
N ILE A 361 28.30 24.58 35.36
CA ILE A 361 27.54 23.52 34.69
C ILE A 361 27.95 22.17 35.28
N ASP A 362 27.00 21.48 35.91
CA ASP A 362 27.17 20.17 36.53
C ASP A 362 26.13 19.17 36.01
N GLU A 363 26.43 18.54 34.87
CA GLU A 363 25.60 17.50 34.25
C GLU A 363 25.39 16.23 35.11
N ALA A 364 26.16 16.06 36.20
CA ALA A 364 25.97 14.97 37.15
C ALA A 364 24.88 15.28 38.18
N SER A 365 24.55 16.57 38.37
CA SER A 365 23.42 17.01 39.19
C SER A 365 22.06 16.93 38.48
N TRP A 366 22.05 16.90 37.15
CA TRP A 366 20.83 16.95 36.34
C TRP A 366 20.03 15.63 36.47
N PRO A 367 18.69 15.69 36.62
CA PRO A 367 17.86 14.49 36.70
C PRO A 367 17.94 13.68 35.41
N ARG A 368 18.07 12.35 35.54
CA ARG A 368 18.03 11.40 34.43
C ARG A 368 16.99 10.32 34.68
N VAL A 369 16.35 9.86 33.61
CA VAL A 369 15.45 8.70 33.63
C VAL A 369 16.26 7.46 33.27
N VAL A 370 16.45 6.55 34.23
CA VAL A 370 17.32 5.35 34.09
C VAL A 370 16.53 4.11 33.62
N GLY A 371 15.25 4.28 33.30
CA GLY A 371 14.35 3.22 32.86
C GLY A 371 13.13 3.79 32.13
N THR A 372 12.03 3.04 32.14
CA THR A 372 10.79 3.41 31.44
C THR A 372 9.79 4.13 32.35
N LEU A 373 8.90 4.92 31.76
CA LEU A 373 7.75 5.55 32.43
C LEU A 373 6.45 5.14 31.74
N SER A 374 5.34 5.06 32.48
CA SER A 374 4.04 4.66 31.93
C SER A 374 3.26 5.85 31.38
N ALA A 375 2.55 5.60 30.27
CA ALA A 375 1.67 6.57 29.64
C ALA A 375 0.43 5.91 29.04
N ARG A 376 -0.56 6.71 28.64
CA ARG A 376 -1.66 6.28 27.78
C ARG A 376 -1.63 7.05 26.48
N ILE A 377 -1.93 6.40 25.36
CA ILE A 377 -2.25 7.07 24.10
C ILE A 377 -3.51 7.91 24.33
N THR A 378 -3.51 9.17 23.86
CA THR A 378 -4.67 10.08 23.97
C THR A 378 -5.01 10.71 22.62
N SER A 379 -6.32 10.83 22.36
CA SER A 379 -6.90 11.34 21.13
C SER A 379 -7.86 12.50 21.41
N PRO A 380 -8.00 13.49 20.51
CA PRO A 380 -8.96 14.58 20.69
C PRO A 380 -10.42 14.11 20.55
N GLY A 381 -11.07 13.82 21.69
CA GLY A 381 -12.45 13.35 21.75
C GLY A 381 -12.64 11.89 21.32
N ASP A 382 -13.89 11.50 21.07
CA ASP A 382 -14.31 10.10 20.83
C ASP A 382 -13.92 9.58 19.43
N TYR A 383 -12.65 9.68 19.05
CA TYR A 383 -12.16 9.25 17.73
C TYR A 383 -11.91 7.72 17.69
N PRO A 384 -12.47 6.97 16.72
CA PRO A 384 -12.45 5.50 16.72
C PRO A 384 -11.10 4.86 16.32
N TYR A 385 -10.10 5.69 16.03
CA TYR A 385 -8.73 5.31 15.68
C TYR A 385 -7.76 6.20 16.47
N ALA A 386 -6.50 5.82 16.67
CA ALA A 386 -5.56 6.73 17.32
C ALA A 386 -5.28 7.98 16.48
N TYR A 387 -5.21 9.13 17.17
CA TYR A 387 -4.84 10.40 16.56
C TYR A 387 -3.33 10.44 16.22
N LEU A 388 -3.00 10.45 14.93
CA LEU A 388 -1.64 10.44 14.41
C LEU A 388 -1.27 11.76 13.73
N THR A 389 -0.04 12.23 13.94
CA THR A 389 0.52 13.34 13.14
C THR A 389 0.87 12.91 11.73
N ASN A 390 1.16 13.88 10.85
CA ASN A 390 1.73 13.64 9.51
C ASN A 390 3.12 12.95 9.52
N GLN A 391 3.78 12.85 10.68
CA GLN A 391 5.02 12.10 10.88
C GLN A 391 4.78 10.70 11.48
N GLY A 392 3.52 10.36 11.80
CA GLY A 392 3.16 9.10 12.46
C GLY A 392 3.53 9.05 13.95
N HIS A 393 3.51 10.20 14.62
CA HIS A 393 3.69 10.34 16.07
C HIS A 393 2.33 10.31 16.78
N TYR A 394 2.33 9.90 18.05
CA TYR A 394 1.15 9.79 18.92
C TYR A 394 1.19 10.86 20.01
N VAL A 395 0.04 11.43 20.38
CA VAL A 395 -0.08 12.14 21.66
C VAL A 395 -0.24 11.13 22.79
N VAL A 396 0.33 11.44 23.95
CA VAL A 396 0.23 10.61 25.16
C VAL A 396 -0.05 11.47 26.40
N ARG A 397 -0.71 10.89 27.40
CA ARG A 397 -0.65 11.38 28.78
C ARG A 397 0.34 10.53 29.57
N LEU A 398 1.39 11.14 30.11
CA LEU A 398 2.28 10.50 31.07
C LEU A 398 1.53 10.29 32.40
N ASP A 399 1.55 9.09 32.98
CA ASP A 399 0.81 8.80 34.24
C ASP A 399 1.41 9.47 35.49
N LEU A 400 2.53 10.19 35.33
CA LEU A 400 3.19 10.99 36.37
C LEU A 400 2.76 12.46 36.39
N ASP A 401 2.06 12.96 35.36
CA ASP A 401 1.60 14.34 35.30
C ASP A 401 0.12 14.42 35.70
N PHE A 402 -0.16 15.29 36.66
CA PHE A 402 -1.48 15.53 37.25
C PHE A 402 -1.87 17.00 37.20
N ASP A 403 -1.05 17.90 36.62
CA ASP A 403 -1.51 19.25 36.28
C ASP A 403 -2.57 19.16 35.14
N PRO A 404 -3.59 20.03 35.10
CA PRO A 404 -4.76 19.84 34.24
C PRO A 404 -4.51 20.20 32.77
N TRP A 405 -4.87 19.28 31.87
CA TRP A 405 -4.75 19.41 30.41
C TRP A 405 -6.08 19.12 29.69
N ASN A 406 -6.21 19.57 28.44
CA ASN A 406 -7.28 19.13 27.55
C ASN A 406 -6.92 17.77 26.92
N PRO A 407 -7.89 16.85 26.69
CA PRO A 407 -7.63 15.57 26.02
C PRO A 407 -7.00 15.72 24.64
N GLY A 408 -5.92 14.97 24.39
CA GLY A 408 -5.12 15.08 23.16
C GLY A 408 -4.14 16.27 23.17
N GLY A 409 -3.83 16.80 24.35
CA GLY A 409 -2.87 17.90 24.56
C GLY A 409 -1.91 17.68 25.74
N GLU A 410 -1.94 16.51 26.39
CA GLU A 410 -1.22 16.22 27.64
C GLU A 410 0.30 16.06 27.48
N CYS A 411 0.79 15.92 26.24
CA CYS A 411 2.21 15.88 25.89
C CYS A 411 2.38 16.28 24.41
N VAL A 412 3.62 16.58 24.00
CA VAL A 412 3.96 16.71 22.58
C VAL A 412 3.83 15.37 21.85
N PRO A 413 3.55 15.34 20.53
CA PRO A 413 3.48 14.10 19.77
C PRO A 413 4.81 13.33 19.73
N LEU A 414 4.83 12.15 20.36
CA LEU A 414 6.01 11.31 20.52
C LEU A 414 6.19 10.33 19.34
N PRO A 415 7.43 10.11 18.87
CA PRO A 415 7.72 9.06 17.91
C PRO A 415 7.56 7.68 18.54
N LEU A 416 7.03 6.73 17.77
CA LEU A 416 6.98 5.31 18.12
C LEU A 416 8.19 4.57 17.56
N ALA A 417 8.95 3.91 18.43
CA ALA A 417 9.95 2.92 18.06
C ALA A 417 9.26 1.72 17.39
N LYS A 418 9.84 1.22 16.29
CA LYS A 418 9.23 0.20 15.44
C LYS A 418 10.23 -0.95 15.21
N PRO A 419 9.78 -2.22 15.14
CA PRO A 419 10.66 -3.35 14.83
C PRO A 419 11.45 -3.18 13.52
N PHE A 420 10.90 -2.41 12.57
CA PHE A 420 11.64 -1.89 11.43
C PHE A 420 11.05 -0.54 10.99
N ALA A 421 11.93 0.41 10.65
CA ALA A 421 11.59 1.65 9.93
C ALA A 421 12.79 2.05 9.07
N GLY A 422 12.55 2.53 7.85
CA GLY A 422 13.59 2.70 6.84
C GLY A 422 13.24 3.62 5.67
N LYS A 423 14.23 3.81 4.78
CA LYS A 423 14.13 4.69 3.61
C LYS A 423 12.96 4.28 2.70
N ARG A 424 12.32 5.27 2.05
CA ARG A 424 11.11 5.10 1.22
C ARG A 424 9.87 4.61 2.00
N GLN A 425 9.70 5.05 3.26
CA GLN A 425 8.57 4.66 4.13
C GLN A 425 8.43 3.13 4.31
N THR A 426 9.56 2.41 4.27
CA THR A 426 9.58 0.97 4.58
C THR A 426 9.57 0.77 6.09
N GLY A 427 8.86 -0.24 6.60
CA GLY A 427 8.77 -0.47 8.05
C GLY A 427 7.63 -1.39 8.46
N MET A 428 7.46 -1.54 9.78
CA MET A 428 6.30 -2.17 10.42
C MET A 428 5.60 -1.13 11.30
N HIS A 429 4.28 -0.97 11.15
CA HIS A 429 3.48 -0.05 11.97
C HIS A 429 2.07 -0.62 12.14
N PHE A 430 1.79 -1.15 13.32
CA PHE A 430 0.43 -1.44 13.77
C PHE A 430 -0.08 -0.22 14.56
N PRO A 431 -1.21 0.40 14.20
CA PRO A 431 -1.73 1.52 14.96
C PRO A 431 -2.15 1.09 16.37
N ALA A 432 -1.59 1.75 17.39
CA ALA A 432 -2.19 1.75 18.72
C ALA A 432 -3.61 2.39 18.70
N GLN A 433 -4.33 2.24 19.79
CA GLN A 433 -5.67 2.79 20.03
C GLN A 433 -5.65 3.76 21.22
N ASP A 434 -6.72 4.54 21.38
CA ASP A 434 -6.90 5.39 22.56
C ASP A 434 -6.94 4.56 23.85
N GLY A 435 -6.26 5.03 24.90
CA GLY A 435 -6.16 4.28 26.16
C GLY A 435 -5.18 3.10 26.17
N ASP A 436 -4.48 2.80 25.06
CA ASP A 436 -3.41 1.79 25.07
C ASP A 436 -2.27 2.19 26.02
N TYR A 437 -1.72 1.21 26.74
CA TYR A 437 -0.61 1.42 27.68
C TYR A 437 0.72 1.48 26.92
N ALA A 438 1.16 2.72 26.66
CA ALA A 438 2.46 3.04 26.08
C ALA A 438 3.57 3.04 27.14
N VAL A 439 4.72 2.51 26.75
CA VAL A 439 5.97 2.49 27.53
C VAL A 439 6.90 3.57 26.98
N ILE A 440 7.23 4.58 27.80
CA ILE A 440 8.04 5.73 27.39
C ILE A 440 9.49 5.55 27.84
N GLU A 441 10.43 5.70 26.89
CA GLU A 441 11.87 5.76 27.15
C GLU A 441 12.43 7.15 26.81
N PHE A 442 13.64 7.43 27.29
CA PHE A 442 14.27 8.74 27.23
C PHE A 442 15.66 8.62 26.62
N ARG A 443 15.87 9.23 25.45
CA ARG A 443 17.15 9.18 24.73
C ARG A 443 18.25 9.83 25.59
N ASP A 444 19.42 9.18 25.66
CA ASP A 444 20.56 9.58 26.51
C ASP A 444 20.24 9.60 28.03
N GLY A 445 19.07 9.09 28.45
CA GLY A 445 18.51 9.24 29.79
C GLY A 445 17.97 10.64 30.11
N ASP A 446 17.91 11.54 29.13
CA ASP A 446 17.47 12.93 29.27
C ASP A 446 15.94 13.03 29.38
N PRO A 447 15.36 13.53 30.50
CA PRO A 447 13.92 13.73 30.66
C PRO A 447 13.25 14.52 29.52
N ASN A 448 14.00 15.33 28.78
CA ASN A 448 13.50 16.18 27.71
C ASN A 448 13.47 15.49 26.32
N LYS A 449 13.93 14.23 26.21
CA LYS A 449 13.98 13.45 24.96
C LYS A 449 13.12 12.16 24.96
N PRO A 450 11.81 12.22 25.29
CA PRO A 450 10.94 11.04 25.32
C PRO A 450 10.63 10.44 23.94
N TYR A 451 10.40 9.13 23.91
CA TYR A 451 9.79 8.40 22.79
C TYR A 451 8.99 7.19 23.31
N ILE A 452 8.03 6.68 22.52
CA ILE A 452 7.33 5.43 22.85
C ILE A 452 8.20 4.26 22.40
N ALA A 453 8.67 3.45 23.35
CA ALA A 453 9.54 2.30 23.10
C ALA A 453 8.75 1.02 22.79
N ALA A 454 7.66 0.80 23.51
CA ALA A 454 6.85 -0.42 23.45
C ALA A 454 5.41 -0.17 23.94
N PHE A 455 4.59 -1.22 23.90
CA PHE A 455 3.27 -1.28 24.52
C PHE A 455 3.18 -2.48 25.47
N HIS A 456 2.35 -2.38 26.49
CA HIS A 456 2.04 -3.48 27.42
C HIS A 456 0.55 -3.79 27.42
N HIS A 457 0.21 -5.06 27.61
CA HIS A 457 -1.14 -5.46 27.99
C HIS A 457 -1.48 -4.96 29.41
N THR A 458 -2.76 -4.95 29.77
CA THR A 458 -3.27 -4.50 31.07
C THR A 458 -4.23 -5.54 31.66
N SER A 459 -4.73 -5.29 32.88
CA SER A 459 -5.80 -6.08 33.49
C SER A 459 -7.15 -6.01 32.75
N THR A 460 -7.34 -5.00 31.90
CA THR A 460 -8.57 -4.78 31.12
C THR A 460 -8.40 -5.24 29.67
N TYR A 461 -7.24 -4.95 29.09
CA TYR A 461 -6.83 -5.36 27.75
C TYR A 461 -5.70 -6.37 27.89
N THR A 462 -6.07 -7.63 28.17
CA THR A 462 -5.11 -8.72 28.43
C THR A 462 -4.38 -9.15 27.17
N ASP A 463 -3.31 -9.93 27.33
CA ASP A 463 -2.60 -10.52 26.20
C ASP A 463 -3.49 -11.40 25.31
N LEU A 464 -3.12 -11.54 24.04
CA LEU A 464 -3.74 -12.46 23.10
C LEU A 464 -3.40 -13.93 23.44
N ILE A 465 -2.20 -14.14 23.99
CA ILE A 465 -1.61 -15.45 24.26
C ILE A 465 -1.53 -15.68 25.78
N THR A 466 -2.13 -16.77 26.26
CA THR A 466 -2.13 -17.13 27.68
C THR A 466 -1.93 -18.65 27.85
N ASN A 467 -1.82 -19.11 29.10
CA ASN A 467 -1.83 -20.55 29.42
C ASN A 467 -3.25 -21.14 29.43
N GLN A 468 -4.30 -20.33 29.26
CA GLN A 468 -5.69 -20.78 29.17
C GLN A 468 -5.98 -21.29 27.75
N ASP A 469 -7.06 -22.07 27.61
CA ASP A 469 -7.57 -22.63 26.33
C ASP A 469 -6.53 -23.26 25.39
N ARG A 470 -5.42 -23.78 25.94
CA ARG A 470 -4.32 -24.38 25.17
C ARG A 470 -3.66 -23.40 24.17
N ARG A 471 -3.48 -22.12 24.54
CA ARG A 471 -2.92 -21.08 23.63
C ARG A 471 -1.41 -20.88 23.66
N MET A 472 -0.66 -21.52 24.55
CA MET A 472 0.77 -21.20 24.80
C MET A 472 1.77 -21.55 23.67
N SER A 473 1.31 -22.22 22.62
CA SER A 473 2.06 -22.55 21.38
C SER A 473 1.56 -21.77 20.15
N LEU A 474 0.63 -20.83 20.36
CA LEU A 474 -0.05 -20.11 19.31
C LEU A 474 0.58 -18.72 19.15
N ASN A 475 1.01 -18.41 17.92
CA ASN A 475 1.58 -17.12 17.52
C ASN A 475 0.50 -16.36 16.74
N ARG A 476 0.12 -15.15 17.16
CA ARG A 476 -1.02 -14.43 16.56
C ARG A 476 -0.78 -12.94 16.41
N ILE A 477 -1.11 -12.42 15.24
CA ILE A 477 -1.24 -10.99 14.94
C ILE A 477 -2.73 -10.73 14.70
N ALA A 478 -3.37 -9.97 15.59
CA ALA A 478 -4.76 -9.54 15.45
C ALA A 478 -4.84 -8.03 15.23
N THR A 479 -5.90 -7.58 14.54
CA THR A 479 -6.13 -6.17 14.22
C THR A 479 -7.47 -5.69 14.77
N GLN A 480 -7.63 -4.38 14.97
CA GLN A 480 -8.86 -3.76 15.46
C GLN A 480 -10.12 -4.17 14.67
N GLY A 481 -9.99 -4.35 13.35
CA GLY A 481 -11.06 -4.82 12.47
C GLY A 481 -11.29 -6.33 12.44
N GLY A 482 -10.69 -7.10 13.35
CA GLY A 482 -10.85 -8.56 13.45
C GLY A 482 -10.17 -9.36 12.34
N SER A 483 -9.29 -8.76 11.53
CA SER A 483 -8.45 -9.53 10.59
C SER A 483 -7.22 -10.08 11.32
N GLU A 484 -6.87 -11.33 11.04
CA GLU A 484 -5.93 -12.10 11.86
C GLU A 484 -4.97 -12.96 11.02
N MET A 485 -3.77 -13.14 11.57
CA MET A 485 -2.79 -14.14 11.17
C MET A 485 -2.43 -14.98 12.39
N GLU A 486 -2.51 -16.30 12.27
CA GLU A 486 -2.32 -17.26 13.35
C GLU A 486 -1.43 -18.42 12.88
N ILE A 487 -0.48 -18.84 13.71
CA ILE A 487 0.39 -20.01 13.53
C ILE A 487 0.38 -20.80 14.84
N GLU A 488 -0.12 -22.02 14.80
CA GLU A 488 -0.15 -22.95 15.95
C GLU A 488 1.01 -23.94 15.81
N ASP A 489 1.92 -23.94 16.78
CA ASP A 489 3.08 -24.84 16.85
C ASP A 489 2.83 -26.07 17.76
N TRP A 490 1.58 -26.36 18.13
CA TRP A 490 1.29 -27.56 18.93
C TRP A 490 1.52 -28.83 18.10
N LYS A 491 2.44 -29.68 18.58
CA LYS A 491 2.85 -30.92 17.93
C LYS A 491 1.67 -31.81 17.48
N ASP A 492 1.69 -32.25 16.23
CA ASP A 492 0.68 -33.07 15.54
C ASP A 492 -0.67 -32.35 15.29
N GLU A 493 -0.76 -31.05 15.57
CA GLU A 493 -1.91 -30.15 15.32
C GLU A 493 -1.49 -28.83 14.64
N GLU A 494 -0.31 -28.81 14.02
CA GLU A 494 0.31 -27.62 13.46
C GLU A 494 -0.51 -27.02 12.32
N HIS A 495 -0.74 -25.71 12.35
CA HIS A 495 -1.48 -25.02 11.29
C HIS A 495 -1.15 -23.54 11.16
N LEU A 496 -1.45 -22.98 9.97
CA LEU A 496 -1.39 -21.56 9.68
C LEU A 496 -2.76 -21.09 9.17
N ARG A 497 -3.32 -20.07 9.81
CA ARG A 497 -4.61 -19.45 9.44
C ARG A 497 -4.43 -17.96 9.13
N LEU A 498 -4.97 -17.52 8.00
CA LEU A 498 -5.13 -16.12 7.61
C LEU A 498 -6.62 -15.86 7.44
N SER A 499 -7.21 -14.91 8.16
CA SER A 499 -8.67 -14.69 8.14
C SER A 499 -9.06 -13.21 8.22
N THR A 500 -10.21 -12.87 7.62
CA THR A 500 -10.86 -11.57 7.77
C THR A 500 -12.39 -11.72 7.85
N PRO A 501 -13.09 -10.94 8.69
CA PRO A 501 -14.56 -10.96 8.83
C PRO A 501 -15.27 -10.03 7.83
N HIS A 502 -14.54 -9.46 6.86
CA HIS A 502 -15.12 -8.61 5.83
C HIS A 502 -15.94 -9.43 4.82
N SER A 503 -17.21 -9.05 4.63
CA SER A 503 -18.20 -9.77 3.81
C SER A 503 -18.49 -11.21 4.28
N GLY A 504 -18.49 -11.44 5.59
CA GLY A 504 -18.53 -12.78 6.19
C GLY A 504 -17.12 -13.29 6.47
N ILE A 505 -16.94 -14.58 6.77
CA ILE A 505 -15.59 -15.12 6.99
C ILE A 505 -14.97 -15.42 5.63
N SER A 506 -13.82 -14.80 5.35
CA SER A 506 -12.90 -15.22 4.30
C SER A 506 -11.58 -15.66 4.92
N GLN A 507 -11.17 -16.91 4.68
CA GLN A 507 -10.01 -17.52 5.32
C GLN A 507 -9.21 -18.45 4.40
N LEU A 508 -7.91 -18.49 4.63
CA LEU A 508 -7.00 -19.54 4.16
C LEU A 508 -6.43 -20.25 5.38
N THR A 509 -6.66 -21.57 5.46
CA THR A 509 -6.11 -22.43 6.52
C THR A 509 -5.25 -23.52 5.89
N LEU A 510 -4.07 -23.75 6.45
CA LEU A 510 -3.09 -24.78 6.03
C LEU A 510 -2.73 -25.66 7.23
N GLY A 511 -2.56 -26.97 7.03
CA GLY A 511 -2.20 -27.91 8.10
C GLY A 511 -3.43 -28.53 8.76
N HIS A 512 -3.47 -28.56 10.09
CA HIS A 512 -4.58 -29.07 10.89
C HIS A 512 -5.78 -28.09 10.91
N ILE A 513 -6.94 -28.48 10.38
CA ILE A 513 -8.09 -27.58 10.20
C ILE A 513 -9.13 -27.84 11.30
N VAL A 514 -9.48 -26.80 12.07
CA VAL A 514 -10.43 -26.87 13.20
C VAL A 514 -11.67 -25.99 13.04
N ASP A 515 -12.67 -26.23 13.89
CA ASP A 515 -13.78 -25.32 14.17
C ASP A 515 -13.45 -24.33 15.34
N PRO A 516 -14.33 -23.37 15.69
CA PRO A 516 -14.09 -22.44 16.79
C PRO A 516 -13.89 -23.11 18.15
N GLU A 517 -14.52 -24.27 18.35
CA GLU A 517 -14.42 -25.15 19.52
C GLU A 517 -13.16 -26.05 19.50
N ARG A 518 -12.22 -25.79 18.58
CA ARG A 518 -10.95 -26.50 18.38
C ARG A 518 -11.09 -28.00 18.07
N GLN A 519 -12.23 -28.44 17.52
CA GLN A 519 -12.42 -29.80 17.03
C GLN A 519 -11.96 -29.93 15.57
N LYS A 520 -11.32 -31.05 15.25
CA LYS A 520 -10.74 -31.33 13.93
C LYS A 520 -11.83 -31.48 12.85
N ARG A 521 -11.84 -30.57 11.88
CA ARG A 521 -12.67 -30.61 10.65
C ARG A 521 -11.98 -31.27 9.45
N GLY A 522 -10.65 -31.28 9.41
CA GLY A 522 -9.89 -31.77 8.26
C GLY A 522 -8.37 -31.52 8.34
N GLU A 523 -7.68 -31.74 7.22
CA GLU A 523 -6.23 -31.59 7.07
C GLU A 523 -5.88 -31.07 5.65
N GLY A 524 -4.69 -30.52 5.48
CA GLY A 524 -4.16 -30.09 4.18
C GLY A 524 -4.36 -28.60 3.96
N PHE A 525 -5.36 -28.20 3.15
CA PHE A 525 -5.71 -26.79 2.97
C PHE A 525 -7.22 -26.55 2.79
N GLU A 526 -7.69 -25.42 3.30
CA GLU A 526 -9.03 -24.87 3.04
C GLU A 526 -8.89 -23.40 2.63
N LEU A 527 -9.36 -23.05 1.44
CA LEU A 527 -9.62 -21.66 1.03
C LEU A 527 -11.14 -21.47 1.04
N ARG A 528 -11.66 -20.80 2.06
CA ARG A 528 -13.09 -20.55 2.26
C ARG A 528 -13.39 -19.05 2.14
N THR A 529 -14.54 -18.74 1.55
CA THR A 529 -15.20 -17.44 1.75
C THR A 529 -16.70 -17.65 1.81
N ASP A 530 -17.38 -16.91 2.68
CA ASP A 530 -18.85 -16.86 2.74
C ASP A 530 -19.44 -15.96 1.61
N ALA A 531 -18.57 -15.35 0.78
CA ALA A 531 -18.90 -14.48 -0.36
C ALA A 531 -18.41 -15.10 -1.69
N HIS A 532 -18.21 -14.26 -2.73
CA HIS A 532 -17.78 -14.74 -4.05
C HIS A 532 -16.29 -15.11 -4.10
N GLY A 533 -16.00 -16.42 -4.09
CA GLY A 533 -14.66 -16.96 -4.37
C GLY A 533 -14.31 -16.92 -5.86
N ALA A 534 -13.09 -16.47 -6.21
CA ALA A 534 -12.62 -16.39 -7.59
C ALA A 534 -11.13 -16.76 -7.72
N VAL A 535 -10.85 -18.05 -7.86
CA VAL A 535 -9.49 -18.56 -8.13
C VAL A 535 -9.20 -18.51 -9.64
N ARG A 536 -7.96 -18.17 -10.03
CA ARG A 536 -7.52 -18.09 -11.43
C ARG A 536 -6.09 -18.61 -11.54
N ALA A 537 -5.83 -19.60 -12.38
CA ALA A 537 -4.48 -20.11 -12.66
C ALA A 537 -4.27 -20.33 -14.16
N GLY A 538 -3.33 -19.58 -14.75
CA GLY A 538 -3.04 -19.58 -16.19
C GLY A 538 -2.30 -20.80 -16.73
N GLY A 539 -2.29 -21.90 -15.98
CA GLY A 539 -1.67 -23.19 -16.36
C GLY A 539 -2.56 -24.41 -16.09
N GLY A 540 -3.83 -24.21 -15.70
CA GLY A 540 -4.74 -25.27 -15.28
C GLY A 540 -5.30 -25.01 -13.87
N LEU A 541 -6.57 -25.34 -13.65
CA LEU A 541 -7.30 -25.13 -12.39
C LEU A 541 -8.48 -26.09 -12.28
N LEU A 542 -8.84 -26.48 -11.05
CA LEU A 542 -10.04 -27.25 -10.71
C LEU A 542 -10.79 -26.55 -9.57
N LEU A 543 -12.13 -26.57 -9.59
CA LEU A 543 -13.02 -25.86 -8.65
C LEU A 543 -14.33 -26.62 -8.41
N SER A 544 -14.96 -26.38 -7.25
CA SER A 544 -16.37 -26.68 -6.95
C SER A 544 -17.06 -25.41 -6.41
N ALA A 545 -18.40 -25.41 -6.33
CA ALA A 545 -19.21 -24.21 -6.04
C ALA A 545 -20.41 -24.43 -5.10
N ASP A 546 -20.47 -25.55 -4.37
CA ASP A 546 -21.53 -25.79 -3.37
C ASP A 546 -21.29 -24.98 -2.08
N ALA A 547 -22.38 -24.48 -1.47
CA ALA A 547 -22.30 -23.58 -0.32
C ALA A 547 -22.61 -24.30 1.02
N GLN A 548 -21.60 -24.47 1.87
CA GLN A 548 -21.75 -25.06 3.22
C GLN A 548 -22.05 -23.96 4.26
N ALA A 549 -23.32 -23.79 4.62
CA ALA A 549 -23.76 -22.75 5.56
C ALA A 549 -23.00 -22.83 6.91
N LYS A 550 -22.31 -21.74 7.29
CA LYS A 550 -21.44 -21.64 8.48
C LYS A 550 -20.28 -22.67 8.55
N ALA A 551 -20.02 -23.41 7.49
CA ALA A 551 -19.13 -24.58 7.47
C ALA A 551 -19.47 -25.68 8.52
N SER A 552 -20.76 -25.92 8.78
CA SER A 552 -21.20 -27.02 9.63
C SER A 552 -20.99 -28.37 8.91
N GLY A 553 -19.83 -29.00 9.13
CA GLY A 553 -19.48 -30.30 8.57
C GLY A 553 -17.98 -30.49 8.36
N LEU A 554 -17.62 -31.68 7.86
CA LEU A 554 -16.26 -32.02 7.46
C LEU A 554 -15.86 -31.29 6.16
N GLN A 555 -14.55 -31.20 5.93
CA GLN A 555 -13.94 -30.64 4.71
C GLN A 555 -14.30 -31.44 3.42
N GLN A 556 -14.74 -32.70 3.56
CA GLN A 556 -14.92 -33.68 2.47
C GLN A 556 -16.39 -34.10 2.26
N ASP A 557 -17.36 -33.29 2.70
CA ASP A 557 -18.78 -33.57 2.53
C ASP A 557 -19.20 -33.56 1.04
N THR A 558 -19.94 -34.58 0.62
CA THR A 558 -20.38 -34.79 -0.78
C THR A 558 -21.90 -34.96 -0.93
N ASP A 559 -22.68 -34.90 0.15
CA ASP A 559 -24.08 -35.38 0.15
C ASP A 559 -24.99 -34.56 -0.78
N ALA A 560 -24.79 -33.23 -0.84
CA ALA A 560 -25.54 -32.34 -1.73
C ALA A 560 -25.25 -32.57 -3.24
N VAL A 561 -24.08 -33.12 -3.56
CA VAL A 561 -23.66 -33.47 -4.93
C VAL A 561 -24.31 -34.77 -5.36
N ILE A 562 -24.28 -35.79 -4.51
CA ILE A 562 -24.85 -37.13 -4.77
C ILE A 562 -26.36 -37.03 -5.05
N GLN A 563 -27.08 -36.22 -4.27
CA GLN A 563 -28.53 -36.00 -4.46
C GLN A 563 -28.90 -35.42 -5.84
N GLN A 564 -28.04 -34.58 -6.43
CA GLN A 564 -28.27 -34.04 -7.78
C GLN A 564 -28.05 -35.11 -8.86
N PHE A 565 -27.05 -35.98 -8.72
CA PHE A 565 -26.80 -37.08 -9.64
C PHE A 565 -27.92 -38.13 -9.63
N ASP A 566 -28.36 -38.58 -8.45
CA ASP A 566 -29.48 -39.54 -8.31
C ASP A 566 -30.78 -38.99 -8.97
N ALA A 567 -31.08 -37.70 -8.77
CA ALA A 567 -32.27 -37.05 -9.33
C ALA A 567 -32.26 -36.90 -10.87
N MET A 568 -31.08 -36.81 -11.49
CA MET A 568 -30.94 -36.83 -12.95
C MET A 568 -31.11 -38.26 -13.49
N GLN A 569 -30.42 -39.23 -12.87
CA GLN A 569 -30.33 -40.61 -13.35
C GLN A 569 -31.70 -41.31 -13.45
N ALA A 570 -32.60 -41.05 -12.50
CA ALA A 570 -33.99 -41.55 -12.54
C ALA A 570 -34.76 -41.14 -13.82
N ARG A 571 -34.43 -39.99 -14.41
CA ARG A 571 -35.02 -39.53 -15.68
C ARG A 571 -34.44 -40.27 -16.88
N VAL A 572 -33.12 -40.51 -16.88
CA VAL A 572 -32.40 -41.21 -17.96
C VAL A 572 -32.90 -42.65 -18.11
N GLN A 573 -33.15 -43.35 -17.00
CA GLN A 573 -33.72 -44.70 -16.98
C GLN A 573 -35.09 -44.79 -17.67
N THR A 574 -35.92 -43.74 -17.59
CA THR A 574 -37.23 -43.70 -18.26
C THR A 574 -37.12 -43.57 -19.79
N LEU A 575 -36.10 -42.84 -20.27
CA LEU A 575 -35.82 -42.72 -21.70
C LEU A 575 -35.22 -44.02 -22.26
N ALA A 576 -34.31 -44.66 -21.50
CA ALA A 576 -33.72 -45.95 -21.83
C ALA A 576 -34.78 -47.04 -22.07
N ALA A 577 -35.74 -47.21 -21.16
CA ALA A 577 -36.83 -48.17 -21.31
C ALA A 577 -37.68 -47.95 -22.60
N SER A 578 -37.81 -46.69 -23.05
CA SER A 578 -38.51 -46.36 -24.31
C SER A 578 -37.68 -46.73 -25.55
N ALA A 579 -36.35 -46.62 -25.48
CA ALA A 579 -35.43 -47.04 -26.52
C ALA A 579 -35.38 -48.58 -26.63
N GLU A 580 -35.38 -49.29 -25.50
CA GLU A 580 -35.36 -50.75 -25.42
C GLU A 580 -36.57 -51.40 -26.10
N ALA A 581 -37.77 -50.89 -25.78
CA ALA A 581 -39.02 -51.32 -26.42
C ALA A 581 -39.03 -51.09 -27.95
N SER A 582 -38.21 -50.15 -28.43
CA SER A 582 -38.03 -49.82 -29.84
C SER A 582 -36.86 -50.57 -30.51
N LYS A 583 -36.18 -51.47 -29.79
CA LYS A 583 -34.94 -52.18 -30.21
C LYS A 583 -33.78 -51.25 -30.56
N ALA A 584 -33.77 -50.02 -30.04
CA ALA A 584 -32.62 -49.15 -30.09
C ALA A 584 -31.59 -49.56 -29.03
N GLU A 585 -30.33 -49.17 -29.25
CA GLU A 585 -29.21 -49.48 -28.35
C GLU A 585 -29.05 -48.39 -27.26
N ILE A 586 -28.53 -48.79 -26.10
CA ILE A 586 -28.60 -48.05 -24.83
C ILE A 586 -27.25 -48.17 -24.11
N ALA A 587 -26.84 -47.13 -23.40
CA ALA A 587 -25.67 -47.15 -22.51
C ALA A 587 -25.90 -48.02 -21.25
N ASP A 588 -24.82 -48.51 -20.63
CA ASP A 588 -24.88 -49.29 -19.38
C ASP A 588 -25.12 -48.37 -18.16
N LEU A 589 -26.40 -48.11 -17.91
CA LEU A 589 -26.87 -47.34 -16.75
C LEU A 589 -26.72 -48.07 -15.40
N GLN A 590 -26.17 -49.30 -15.35
CA GLN A 590 -25.82 -49.98 -14.10
C GLN A 590 -24.35 -49.75 -13.73
N ALA A 591 -23.44 -49.84 -14.70
CA ALA A 591 -22.01 -49.56 -14.50
C ALA A 591 -21.77 -48.11 -14.04
N GLU A 592 -22.39 -47.13 -14.71
CA GLU A 592 -22.31 -45.70 -14.36
C GLU A 592 -22.82 -45.42 -12.92
N ASN A 593 -23.82 -46.21 -12.48
CA ASN A 593 -24.45 -46.08 -11.16
C ASN A 593 -23.56 -46.59 -10.02
N ALA A 594 -22.90 -47.74 -10.25
CA ALA A 594 -21.95 -48.31 -9.31
C ALA A 594 -20.69 -47.43 -9.18
N TRP A 595 -20.26 -46.78 -10.26
CA TRP A 595 -19.14 -45.84 -10.23
C TRP A 595 -19.43 -44.62 -9.34
N LEU A 596 -20.54 -43.91 -9.61
CA LEU A 596 -20.94 -42.70 -8.86
C LEU A 596 -20.98 -42.93 -7.34
N LYS A 597 -21.53 -44.06 -6.89
CA LYS A 597 -21.73 -44.34 -5.45
C LYS A 597 -20.47 -44.83 -4.74
N ASN A 598 -19.59 -45.57 -5.41
CA ASN A 598 -18.40 -46.14 -4.80
C ASN A 598 -17.18 -45.21 -4.82
N GLU A 599 -17.00 -44.40 -5.87
CA GLU A 599 -15.79 -43.59 -6.05
C GLU A 599 -15.98 -42.11 -5.64
N LEU A 600 -17.17 -41.52 -5.86
CA LEU A 600 -17.42 -40.10 -5.55
C LEU A 600 -17.64 -39.83 -4.06
N THR A 601 -18.28 -40.75 -3.33
CA THR A 601 -18.74 -40.57 -1.95
C THR A 601 -17.60 -40.35 -0.96
N GLY A 602 -17.46 -39.11 -0.48
CA GLY A 602 -16.36 -38.70 0.41
C GLY A 602 -14.98 -38.73 -0.27
N LEU A 603 -14.91 -38.60 -1.61
CA LEU A 603 -13.68 -38.51 -2.40
C LEU A 603 -12.64 -39.61 -2.10
N LYS A 604 -13.10 -40.85 -1.94
CA LYS A 604 -12.28 -42.03 -1.57
C LYS A 604 -11.31 -42.51 -2.66
N GLN A 605 -11.39 -41.91 -3.85
CA GLN A 605 -10.55 -42.18 -5.01
C GLN A 605 -10.15 -40.85 -5.65
N SER A 606 -9.19 -40.88 -6.58
CA SER A 606 -8.70 -39.70 -7.33
C SER A 606 -9.71 -39.20 -8.37
N VAL A 607 -10.89 -38.77 -7.93
CA VAL A 607 -12.02 -38.35 -8.76
C VAL A 607 -12.27 -36.84 -8.70
N ILE A 608 -13.05 -36.34 -9.66
CA ILE A 608 -13.43 -34.93 -9.77
C ILE A 608 -14.95 -34.83 -9.80
N ALA A 609 -15.52 -34.06 -8.86
CA ALA A 609 -16.93 -33.69 -8.85
C ALA A 609 -17.08 -32.21 -9.26
N LEU A 610 -18.02 -31.92 -10.17
CA LEU A 610 -18.39 -30.56 -10.56
C LEU A 610 -19.90 -30.38 -10.33
N SER A 611 -20.27 -29.52 -9.38
CA SER A 611 -21.65 -29.19 -9.03
C SER A 611 -21.85 -27.68 -9.02
N ALA A 612 -23.03 -27.23 -9.46
CA ALA A 612 -23.50 -25.85 -9.30
C ALA A 612 -25.03 -25.79 -9.47
N PRO A 613 -25.82 -25.40 -8.44
CA PRO A 613 -27.29 -25.49 -8.46
C PRO A 613 -27.99 -24.52 -9.43
N LYS A 614 -27.23 -23.67 -10.16
CA LYS A 614 -27.74 -22.78 -11.22
C LYS A 614 -27.17 -23.07 -12.61
N GLY A 615 -26.29 -24.07 -12.75
CA GLY A 615 -25.69 -24.48 -14.03
C GLY A 615 -24.17 -24.34 -14.09
N ILE A 616 -23.57 -25.08 -15.02
CA ILE A 616 -22.13 -25.16 -15.30
C ILE A 616 -21.91 -24.81 -16.78
N GLY A 617 -20.88 -24.03 -17.10
CA GLY A 617 -20.57 -23.61 -18.47
C GLY A 617 -19.11 -23.86 -18.85
N MET A 618 -18.88 -24.45 -20.02
CA MET A 618 -17.55 -24.65 -20.60
C MET A 618 -17.45 -23.84 -21.89
N VAL A 619 -16.50 -22.90 -21.95
CA VAL A 619 -16.31 -21.99 -23.10
C VAL A 619 -14.81 -21.83 -23.38
N THR A 620 -14.42 -21.91 -24.65
CA THR A 620 -13.04 -21.70 -25.12
C THR A 620 -13.05 -21.24 -26.58
N PRO A 621 -12.12 -20.35 -27.01
CA PRO A 621 -12.05 -19.89 -28.40
C PRO A 621 -11.32 -20.87 -29.34
N ASP A 622 -10.65 -21.90 -28.81
CA ASP A 622 -9.91 -22.90 -29.60
C ASP A 622 -10.63 -24.26 -29.65
N ARG A 623 -10.34 -25.17 -28.71
CA ARG A 623 -10.94 -26.52 -28.69
C ARG A 623 -11.33 -26.99 -27.29
N ILE A 624 -12.46 -27.69 -27.21
CA ILE A 624 -12.76 -28.61 -26.10
C ILE A 624 -12.44 -30.02 -26.63
N MET A 625 -11.66 -30.79 -25.87
CA MET A 625 -11.48 -32.22 -26.11
C MET A 625 -12.01 -32.98 -24.90
N VAL A 626 -13.03 -33.80 -25.10
CA VAL A 626 -13.52 -34.76 -24.10
C VAL A 626 -13.10 -36.14 -24.57
N SER A 627 -12.48 -36.92 -23.68
CA SER A 627 -12.01 -38.27 -23.96
C SER A 627 -12.03 -39.08 -22.67
N ALA A 628 -12.46 -40.33 -22.76
CA ALA A 628 -12.45 -41.30 -21.67
C ALA A 628 -11.87 -42.62 -22.18
N GLY A 629 -11.22 -43.39 -21.29
CA GLY A 629 -10.80 -44.78 -21.59
C GLY A 629 -11.94 -45.81 -21.53
N LYS A 630 -13.16 -45.34 -21.23
CA LYS A 630 -14.43 -46.08 -21.25
C LYS A 630 -15.48 -45.16 -21.88
N ASP A 631 -16.50 -44.78 -21.13
CA ASP A 631 -17.72 -44.12 -21.62
C ASP A 631 -17.70 -42.59 -21.42
N VAL A 632 -18.51 -41.88 -22.21
CA VAL A 632 -18.80 -40.45 -22.04
C VAL A 632 -20.32 -40.25 -22.06
N SER A 633 -20.94 -40.37 -20.89
CA SER A 633 -22.39 -40.15 -20.72
C SER A 633 -22.72 -38.65 -20.66
N VAL A 634 -23.74 -38.23 -21.41
CA VAL A 634 -24.27 -36.85 -21.38
C VAL A 634 -25.80 -36.92 -21.32
N ALA A 635 -26.37 -36.44 -20.22
CA ALA A 635 -27.82 -36.43 -19.99
C ALA A 635 -28.36 -34.99 -19.87
N SER A 636 -29.62 -34.80 -20.25
CA SER A 636 -30.35 -33.55 -20.01
C SER A 636 -31.79 -33.83 -19.59
N GLY A 637 -32.26 -33.13 -18.56
CA GLY A 637 -33.60 -33.30 -18.00
C GLY A 637 -34.71 -32.57 -18.77
N CYS A 638 -34.38 -31.79 -19.80
CA CYS A 638 -35.33 -30.96 -20.58
C CYS A 638 -35.05 -30.98 -22.10
N GLY A 639 -33.80 -30.75 -22.51
CA GLY A 639 -33.43 -30.63 -23.92
C GLY A 639 -31.91 -30.61 -24.13
N PHE A 640 -31.45 -31.16 -25.26
CA PHE A 640 -30.04 -31.24 -25.63
C PHE A 640 -29.87 -30.61 -27.01
N HIS A 641 -28.93 -29.66 -27.13
CA HIS A 641 -28.76 -28.84 -28.33
C HIS A 641 -27.30 -28.84 -28.76
N VAL A 642 -27.02 -29.27 -29.99
CA VAL A 642 -25.68 -29.25 -30.59
C VAL A 642 -25.73 -28.31 -31.80
N ASN A 643 -25.05 -27.17 -31.68
CA ASN A 643 -25.03 -26.12 -32.70
C ASN A 643 -23.63 -25.99 -33.29
N ALA A 644 -23.48 -26.05 -34.61
CA ALA A 644 -22.19 -25.96 -35.30
C ALA A 644 -22.28 -25.09 -36.56
N LEU A 645 -21.60 -23.93 -36.57
CA LEU A 645 -21.71 -22.93 -37.65
C LEU A 645 -21.08 -23.34 -39.00
N LYS A 646 -20.11 -24.26 -39.00
CA LYS A 646 -19.38 -24.67 -40.22
C LYS A 646 -19.53 -26.14 -40.57
N ARG A 647 -19.39 -27.03 -39.58
CA ARG A 647 -19.45 -28.49 -39.80
C ARG A 647 -19.80 -29.20 -38.50
N PHE A 648 -20.83 -30.04 -38.56
CA PHE A 648 -21.02 -31.15 -37.62
C PHE A 648 -20.50 -32.43 -38.28
N THR A 649 -19.94 -33.35 -37.51
CA THR A 649 -19.47 -34.65 -38.01
C THR A 649 -19.50 -35.65 -36.85
N ALA A 650 -20.25 -36.73 -37.04
CA ALA A 650 -20.29 -37.88 -36.14
C ALA A 650 -19.79 -39.12 -36.91
N ALA A 651 -18.98 -39.94 -36.26
CA ALA A 651 -18.47 -41.20 -36.78
C ALA A 651 -18.38 -42.20 -35.63
N ALA A 652 -18.65 -43.47 -35.92
CA ALA A 652 -18.56 -44.57 -34.97
C ALA A 652 -17.84 -45.75 -35.64
N GLY A 653 -17.04 -46.50 -34.86
CA GLY A 653 -16.28 -47.64 -35.38
C GLY A 653 -17.16 -48.84 -35.75
N GLU A 654 -18.24 -49.05 -35.00
CA GLU A 654 -19.15 -50.18 -35.19
C GLU A 654 -20.56 -49.73 -35.63
N LYS A 655 -21.20 -48.84 -34.88
CA LYS A 655 -22.61 -48.46 -35.10
C LYS A 655 -22.92 -47.05 -34.61
N LEU A 656 -23.74 -46.33 -35.38
CA LEU A 656 -24.39 -45.08 -34.97
C LEU A 656 -25.88 -45.35 -34.75
N SER A 657 -26.34 -45.24 -33.50
CA SER A 657 -27.74 -45.42 -33.12
C SER A 657 -28.41 -44.06 -32.95
N LEU A 658 -29.53 -43.82 -33.63
CA LEU A 658 -30.34 -42.60 -33.49
C LEU A 658 -31.79 -43.00 -33.20
N PHE A 659 -32.35 -42.46 -32.12
CA PHE A 659 -33.71 -42.77 -31.65
C PHE A 659 -34.41 -41.51 -31.14
N ALA A 660 -35.70 -41.37 -31.44
CA ALA A 660 -36.56 -40.35 -30.87
C ALA A 660 -37.99 -40.89 -30.70
N GLN A 661 -38.62 -40.58 -29.57
CA GLN A 661 -39.95 -41.10 -29.22
C GLN A 661 -41.10 -40.48 -30.05
N LYS A 662 -40.86 -39.38 -30.78
CA LYS A 662 -41.90 -38.60 -31.48
C LYS A 662 -41.65 -38.42 -32.98
N ALA A 663 -40.52 -37.84 -33.35
CA ALA A 663 -40.17 -37.54 -34.74
C ALA A 663 -38.64 -37.39 -34.89
N ILE A 664 -38.15 -37.54 -36.12
CA ILE A 664 -36.78 -37.20 -36.54
C ILE A 664 -36.90 -36.42 -37.85
N ASP A 665 -36.50 -35.15 -37.83
CA ASP A 665 -36.53 -34.25 -38.97
C ASP A 665 -35.12 -33.94 -39.48
N ILE A 666 -34.91 -33.94 -40.80
CA ILE A 666 -33.62 -33.65 -41.44
C ILE A 666 -33.85 -32.70 -42.61
N PHE A 667 -33.25 -31.51 -42.54
CA PHE A 667 -33.40 -30.45 -43.54
C PHE A 667 -32.04 -29.96 -44.06
N SER A 668 -32.04 -29.39 -45.26
CA SER A 668 -30.95 -28.58 -45.81
C SER A 668 -31.55 -27.45 -46.63
N ALA A 669 -31.04 -26.23 -46.48
CA ALA A 669 -31.60 -25.04 -47.12
C ALA A 669 -31.12 -24.83 -48.57
N GLU A 670 -29.87 -25.16 -48.87
CA GLU A 670 -29.24 -24.96 -50.18
C GLU A 670 -28.52 -26.22 -50.69
N GLY A 671 -27.78 -26.91 -49.81
CA GLY A 671 -27.00 -28.10 -50.17
C GLY A 671 -27.84 -29.38 -50.28
N PRO A 672 -27.35 -30.44 -50.94
CA PRO A 672 -28.04 -31.71 -51.03
C PRO A 672 -27.97 -32.50 -49.71
N VAL A 673 -29.10 -33.06 -49.26
CA VAL A 673 -29.09 -34.16 -48.29
C VAL A 673 -28.67 -35.44 -49.02
N GLN A 674 -27.64 -36.14 -48.51
CA GLN A 674 -27.13 -37.38 -49.11
C GLN A 674 -27.15 -38.51 -48.07
N VAL A 675 -27.74 -39.65 -48.44
CA VAL A 675 -27.76 -40.87 -47.63
C VAL A 675 -27.26 -42.01 -48.51
N GLN A 676 -26.21 -42.70 -48.06
CA GLN A 676 -25.53 -43.74 -48.85
C GLN A 676 -25.02 -44.87 -47.95
N ALA A 677 -25.19 -46.11 -48.41
CA ALA A 677 -24.39 -47.25 -47.98
C ALA A 677 -23.42 -47.63 -49.12
N GLN A 678 -22.16 -47.95 -48.79
CA GLN A 678 -21.14 -48.26 -49.80
C GLN A 678 -21.00 -49.77 -50.06
N ASN A 679 -20.88 -50.57 -49.00
CA ASN A 679 -20.71 -52.03 -49.09
C ASN A 679 -21.94 -52.83 -48.63
N GLY A 680 -22.76 -52.26 -47.73
CA GLY A 680 -23.99 -52.86 -47.23
C GLY A 680 -25.24 -52.35 -47.96
N PRO A 681 -26.42 -52.96 -47.73
CA PRO A 681 -27.68 -52.45 -48.24
C PRO A 681 -28.08 -51.15 -47.53
N LEU A 682 -28.63 -50.19 -48.28
CA LEU A 682 -29.41 -49.09 -47.71
C LEU A 682 -30.88 -49.51 -47.64
N ALA A 683 -31.43 -49.62 -46.43
CA ALA A 683 -32.83 -49.96 -46.20
C ALA A 683 -33.59 -48.74 -45.68
N LEU A 684 -34.79 -48.51 -46.23
CA LEU A 684 -35.77 -47.55 -45.74
C LEU A 684 -37.09 -48.31 -45.54
N THR A 685 -37.72 -48.15 -44.38
CA THR A 685 -38.91 -48.93 -44.01
C THR A 685 -39.77 -48.13 -43.03
N ALA A 686 -41.08 -48.09 -43.28
CA ALA A 686 -42.07 -47.51 -42.39
C ALA A 686 -43.18 -48.52 -42.12
N ALA A 687 -43.93 -48.33 -41.03
CA ALA A 687 -45.16 -49.08 -40.74
C ALA A 687 -46.41 -48.50 -41.45
N GLN A 688 -46.23 -47.37 -42.13
CA GLN A 688 -47.20 -46.67 -42.97
C GLN A 688 -46.48 -46.30 -44.28
N ASP A 689 -46.79 -45.15 -44.89
CA ASP A 689 -46.28 -44.77 -46.20
C ASP A 689 -44.79 -44.38 -46.22
N VAL A 690 -44.13 -44.62 -47.37
CA VAL A 690 -42.81 -44.09 -47.71
C VAL A 690 -42.94 -43.20 -48.94
N THR A 691 -43.01 -41.89 -48.72
CA THR A 691 -43.20 -40.91 -49.79
C THR A 691 -41.86 -40.38 -50.31
N VAL A 692 -41.61 -40.53 -51.61
CA VAL A 692 -40.49 -39.88 -52.33
C VAL A 692 -41.09 -38.97 -53.39
N SER A 693 -40.83 -37.66 -53.30
CA SER A 693 -41.39 -36.65 -54.19
C SER A 693 -40.34 -35.61 -54.62
N SER A 694 -40.62 -34.90 -55.71
CA SER A 694 -39.85 -33.73 -56.16
C SER A 694 -40.84 -32.69 -56.67
N VAL A 695 -40.73 -31.45 -56.19
CA VAL A 695 -41.73 -30.40 -56.46
C VAL A 695 -41.50 -29.72 -57.80
N ASN A 696 -40.25 -29.33 -58.08
CA ASN A 696 -39.86 -28.58 -59.29
C ASN A 696 -38.90 -29.38 -60.20
N GLY A 697 -38.43 -30.54 -59.75
CA GLY A 697 -37.41 -31.36 -60.44
C GLY A 697 -37.92 -32.75 -60.82
N SER A 698 -37.00 -33.61 -61.24
CA SER A 698 -37.29 -35.03 -61.52
C SER A 698 -36.84 -35.93 -60.37
N ILE A 699 -37.50 -37.09 -60.24
CA ILE A 699 -37.02 -38.20 -59.41
C ILE A 699 -36.22 -39.13 -60.32
N MET A 700 -34.98 -39.44 -59.96
CA MET A 700 -34.11 -40.33 -60.73
C MET A 700 -33.80 -41.60 -59.93
N MET A 701 -34.24 -42.75 -60.45
CA MET A 701 -33.93 -44.08 -59.89
C MET A 701 -33.13 -44.88 -60.91
N ARG A 702 -32.05 -45.53 -60.47
CA ARG A 702 -31.18 -46.36 -61.31
C ARG A 702 -30.67 -47.56 -60.52
N ALA A 703 -30.76 -48.74 -61.12
CA ALA A 703 -30.08 -49.96 -60.68
C ALA A 703 -29.23 -50.53 -61.83
N GLN A 704 -28.22 -51.36 -61.50
CA GLN A 704 -27.34 -51.98 -62.52
C GLN A 704 -27.76 -53.40 -62.90
N LYS A 705 -28.36 -54.16 -61.97
CA LYS A 705 -28.78 -55.55 -62.19
C LYS A 705 -30.27 -55.63 -62.53
N GLU A 706 -31.10 -55.20 -61.60
CA GLU A 706 -32.55 -55.19 -61.72
C GLU A 706 -33.15 -54.07 -60.85
N PHE A 707 -34.33 -53.59 -61.25
CA PHE A 707 -35.19 -52.71 -60.45
C PHE A 707 -36.59 -53.32 -60.43
N ILE A 708 -37.16 -53.49 -59.24
CA ILE A 708 -38.44 -54.17 -59.03
C ILE A 708 -39.32 -53.27 -58.17
N ILE A 709 -40.54 -53.01 -58.66
CA ILE A 709 -41.65 -52.51 -57.84
C ILE A 709 -42.64 -53.68 -57.72
N GLU A 710 -43.08 -53.99 -56.51
CA GLU A 710 -44.02 -55.07 -56.21
C GLU A 710 -45.11 -54.55 -55.26
N CYS A 711 -46.35 -55.02 -55.44
CA CYS A 711 -47.49 -54.74 -54.59
C CYS A 711 -48.50 -55.90 -54.66
N GLN A 712 -48.63 -56.65 -53.56
CA GLN A 712 -49.55 -57.79 -53.42
C GLN A 712 -49.44 -58.83 -54.55
N GLY A 713 -48.22 -59.10 -55.00
CA GLY A 713 -47.88 -60.05 -56.07
C GLY A 713 -47.92 -59.46 -57.49
N ALA A 714 -48.48 -58.27 -57.70
CA ALA A 714 -48.35 -57.54 -58.96
C ALA A 714 -47.02 -56.78 -59.00
N PHE A 715 -46.30 -56.82 -60.12
CA PHE A 715 -44.95 -56.25 -60.20
C PHE A 715 -44.58 -55.64 -61.56
N ILE A 716 -43.67 -54.67 -61.49
CA ILE A 716 -42.93 -54.10 -62.62
C ILE A 716 -41.45 -54.43 -62.39
N LYS A 717 -40.85 -55.25 -63.25
CA LYS A 717 -39.43 -55.61 -63.20
C LYS A 717 -38.70 -55.07 -64.44
N LEU A 718 -37.66 -54.30 -64.20
CA LEU A 718 -36.72 -53.80 -65.20
C LEU A 718 -35.40 -54.56 -65.03
N ALA A 719 -34.99 -55.37 -66.01
CA ALA A 719 -33.75 -56.15 -65.96
C ALA A 719 -33.21 -56.39 -67.36
N ASN A 720 -31.88 -56.38 -67.53
CA ASN A 720 -31.18 -56.62 -68.81
C ASN A 720 -31.66 -55.75 -70.00
N GLY A 721 -32.25 -54.59 -69.75
CA GLY A 721 -32.86 -53.72 -70.78
C GLY A 721 -34.29 -54.11 -71.20
N CYS A 722 -34.86 -55.16 -70.61
CA CYS A 722 -36.25 -55.57 -70.79
C CYS A 722 -37.16 -55.04 -69.68
N ILE A 723 -38.44 -54.84 -70.02
CA ILE A 723 -39.52 -54.57 -69.08
C ILE A 723 -40.36 -55.85 -68.98
N THR A 724 -40.57 -56.35 -67.76
CA THR A 724 -41.49 -57.43 -67.44
C THR A 724 -42.60 -56.89 -66.55
N LEU A 725 -43.83 -57.00 -67.00
CA LEU A 725 -45.04 -56.70 -66.25
C LEU A 725 -45.70 -58.03 -65.88
N GLY A 726 -46.02 -58.23 -64.61
CA GLY A 726 -46.67 -59.45 -64.13
C GLY A 726 -47.71 -59.13 -63.06
N ALA A 727 -48.84 -59.82 -63.10
CA ALA A 727 -49.89 -59.71 -62.10
C ALA A 727 -50.54 -61.09 -61.87
N PRO A 728 -51.02 -61.38 -60.64
CA PRO A 728 -51.82 -62.58 -60.35
C PRO A 728 -53.28 -62.45 -60.83
N PHE A 729 -53.68 -61.27 -61.31
CA PHE A 729 -55.01 -60.91 -61.81
C PHE A 729 -54.90 -60.13 -63.13
N ASP A 730 -56.00 -59.57 -63.61
CA ASP A 730 -56.09 -58.82 -64.87
C ASP A 730 -55.13 -57.62 -64.95
N LEU A 731 -54.55 -57.39 -66.15
CA LEU A 731 -53.66 -56.28 -66.44
C LEU A 731 -54.37 -55.25 -67.34
N TYR A 732 -54.99 -54.24 -66.74
CA TYR A 732 -55.71 -53.18 -67.46
C TYR A 732 -54.79 -52.09 -68.02
N TRP A 733 -55.16 -51.51 -69.18
CA TRP A 733 -54.39 -50.50 -69.90
C TRP A 733 -55.29 -49.33 -70.37
N ASP A 734 -55.47 -48.32 -69.53
CA ASP A 734 -56.18 -47.09 -69.93
C ASP A 734 -55.28 -46.17 -70.75
N ILE A 735 -55.40 -46.23 -72.08
CA ILE A 735 -54.52 -45.50 -73.02
C ILE A 735 -55.30 -44.79 -74.13
N ALA A 736 -55.04 -43.49 -74.31
CA ALA A 736 -55.63 -42.70 -75.39
C ALA A 736 -55.04 -43.02 -76.78
N ARG A 737 -53.80 -43.51 -76.85
CA ARG A 737 -53.12 -43.92 -78.09
C ARG A 737 -51.90 -44.81 -77.81
N PHE A 738 -51.85 -46.00 -78.40
CA PHE A 738 -50.63 -46.80 -78.43
C PHE A 738 -49.81 -46.47 -79.69
N GLN A 739 -48.49 -46.26 -79.56
CA GLN A 739 -47.64 -45.92 -80.72
C GLN A 739 -46.23 -46.51 -80.58
N ARG A 740 -45.93 -47.55 -81.37
CA ARG A 740 -44.62 -48.20 -81.42
C ARG A 740 -43.62 -47.33 -82.19
N LYS A 741 -42.48 -47.01 -81.58
CA LYS A 741 -41.32 -46.35 -82.20
C LYS A 741 -40.12 -47.31 -82.25
N ASN A 742 -39.07 -46.94 -82.97
CA ASN A 742 -37.79 -47.65 -82.94
C ASN A 742 -37.13 -47.52 -81.57
N ALA A 743 -36.23 -48.45 -81.23
CA ALA A 743 -35.52 -48.45 -79.96
C ALA A 743 -34.66 -47.17 -79.80
N ALA A 744 -34.70 -46.60 -78.60
CA ALA A 744 -33.87 -45.47 -78.18
C ALA A 744 -33.31 -45.79 -76.78
N GLN A 745 -32.06 -45.38 -76.53
CA GLN A 745 -31.32 -45.72 -75.31
C GLN A 745 -31.01 -44.43 -74.53
N MET A 746 -31.38 -44.40 -73.25
CA MET A 746 -31.11 -43.28 -72.35
C MET A 746 -30.28 -43.78 -71.17
N HIS A 747 -29.14 -43.13 -70.94
CA HIS A 747 -28.32 -43.38 -69.75
C HIS A 747 -28.41 -42.19 -68.80
N LEU A 748 -28.98 -42.41 -67.61
CA LEU A 748 -28.79 -41.52 -66.48
C LEU A 748 -27.32 -41.58 -66.08
N GLY A 749 -26.60 -40.45 -66.15
CA GLY A 749 -25.24 -40.34 -65.67
C GLY A 749 -25.16 -40.73 -64.19
N ALA A 750 -24.12 -41.45 -63.80
CA ALA A 750 -23.85 -41.80 -62.40
C ALA A 750 -22.50 -41.22 -61.98
N PRO A 751 -22.33 -40.82 -60.71
CA PRO A 751 -20.99 -40.58 -60.17
C PRO A 751 -20.19 -41.89 -60.28
N ALA A 752 -18.98 -41.81 -60.82
CA ALA A 752 -18.08 -42.95 -60.86
C ALA A 752 -17.49 -43.15 -59.47
N PHE A 753 -17.89 -44.23 -58.79
CA PHE A 753 -17.26 -44.65 -57.54
C PHE A 753 -15.86 -45.18 -57.83
N ALA A 754 -14.86 -44.30 -57.79
CA ALA A 754 -13.46 -44.68 -57.77
C ALA A 754 -13.14 -45.29 -56.39
N PRO A 755 -12.71 -46.56 -56.29
CA PRO A 755 -12.27 -47.13 -55.04
C PRO A 755 -10.86 -46.61 -54.72
N THR A 756 -10.76 -45.36 -54.25
CA THR A 756 -9.54 -44.85 -53.62
C THR A 756 -9.40 -45.54 -52.28
N LEU A 757 -8.84 -46.75 -52.33
CA LEU A 757 -8.47 -47.55 -51.18
C LEU A 757 -7.25 -46.89 -50.54
N VAL A 758 -7.49 -45.87 -49.71
CA VAL A 758 -6.45 -45.24 -48.89
C VAL A 758 -6.02 -46.29 -47.86
N PRO A 759 -4.76 -46.78 -47.90
CA PRO A 759 -4.25 -47.61 -46.82
C PRO A 759 -4.20 -46.71 -45.57
N PHE A 760 -4.79 -47.14 -44.46
CA PHE A 760 -4.51 -46.48 -43.19
C PHE A 760 -3.12 -46.95 -42.73
N GLU A 761 -2.08 -46.20 -43.08
CA GLU A 761 -0.79 -46.36 -42.44
C GLU A 761 -0.86 -45.70 -41.06
N VAL A 762 -1.02 -46.53 -40.02
CA VAL A 762 -0.71 -46.11 -38.65
C VAL A 762 0.78 -45.84 -38.55
N SER A 763 1.15 -44.56 -38.50
CA SER A 763 2.51 -44.09 -38.29
C SER A 763 2.98 -44.33 -36.85
N CYS A 764 3.18 -45.60 -36.52
CA CYS A 764 3.78 -46.08 -35.28
C CYS A 764 4.92 -47.06 -35.60
N GLU A 765 5.93 -46.58 -36.32
CA GLU A 765 7.18 -47.31 -36.57
C GLU A 765 8.05 -47.37 -35.30
N ALA A 766 7.62 -48.18 -34.34
CA ALA A 766 8.34 -48.46 -33.09
C ALA A 766 8.63 -49.95 -32.86
N PHE A 767 8.08 -50.85 -33.69
CA PHE A 767 8.07 -52.31 -33.44
C PHE A 767 8.28 -53.17 -34.70
N ARG A 768 9.21 -52.79 -35.59
CA ARG A 768 9.49 -53.57 -36.82
C ARG A 768 10.88 -54.19 -36.99
N GLU A 769 11.80 -53.99 -36.04
CA GLU A 769 13.06 -54.75 -35.99
C GLU A 769 13.16 -55.63 -34.73
N ASN A 770 12.46 -56.77 -34.75
CA ASN A 770 12.99 -57.97 -34.10
C ASN A 770 12.53 -59.24 -34.82
N THR A 771 13.46 -59.97 -35.43
CA THR A 771 13.20 -61.14 -36.28
C THR A 771 13.11 -62.46 -35.50
N ARG A 772 12.64 -62.40 -34.25
CA ARG A 772 12.49 -63.56 -33.36
C ARG A 772 11.15 -63.58 -32.61
N LEU A 773 10.14 -64.18 -33.24
CA LEU A 773 9.30 -65.25 -32.70
C LEU A 773 8.38 -65.74 -33.83
N GLY A 774 8.19 -67.04 -33.97
CA GLY A 774 7.61 -67.59 -35.20
C GLY A 774 6.67 -68.77 -35.00
N ARG A 775 5.78 -68.93 -35.99
CA ARG A 775 4.88 -70.06 -36.27
C ARG A 775 3.69 -70.32 -35.34
N SER A 776 2.51 -70.29 -35.98
CA SER A 776 1.41 -71.27 -35.88
C SER A 776 0.70 -71.47 -34.52
N THR A 777 -0.63 -71.66 -34.46
CA THR A 777 -1.57 -72.12 -35.50
C THR A 777 -2.92 -71.40 -35.44
N SER A 778 -3.59 -71.23 -36.59
CA SER A 778 -5.05 -71.12 -36.64
C SER A 778 -5.64 -72.38 -37.30
N PRO A 779 -6.55 -73.12 -36.65
CA PRO A 779 -7.40 -74.10 -37.33
C PRO A 779 -8.47 -73.41 -38.20
N GLN A 780 -8.94 -74.08 -39.25
CA GLN A 780 -10.14 -73.65 -39.98
C GLN A 780 -11.41 -73.98 -39.18
N PRO A 781 -12.50 -73.21 -39.34
CA PRO A 781 -13.83 -73.69 -38.99
C PRO A 781 -14.33 -74.72 -40.00
N ALA A 782 -14.87 -75.82 -39.50
CA ALA A 782 -15.77 -76.73 -40.22
C ALA A 782 -16.92 -77.10 -39.28
N ALA A 783 -18.10 -77.35 -39.84
CA ALA A 783 -19.34 -77.66 -39.13
C ALA A 783 -19.75 -79.12 -39.37
N PRO A 784 -20.79 -79.66 -38.70
CA PRO A 784 -21.32 -79.37 -37.36
C PRO A 784 -21.36 -80.65 -36.46
N ASP A 785 -22.08 -80.53 -35.32
CA ASP A 785 -22.76 -81.58 -34.52
C ASP A 785 -22.20 -81.93 -33.13
N GLY A 786 -23.13 -82.11 -32.17
CA GLY A 786 -22.95 -83.06 -31.04
C GLY A 786 -22.49 -82.55 -29.66
N ALA A 787 -23.44 -82.06 -28.86
CA ALA A 787 -23.56 -82.29 -27.40
C ALA A 787 -22.39 -82.00 -26.39
N SER A 788 -22.57 -80.88 -25.66
CA SER A 788 -22.58 -80.79 -24.16
C SER A 788 -21.29 -80.86 -23.28
N ALA A 789 -21.24 -79.90 -22.32
CA ALA A 789 -20.77 -80.00 -20.91
C ALA A 789 -19.39 -79.46 -20.40
N LEU A 790 -19.44 -78.25 -19.78
CA LEU A 790 -18.86 -77.81 -18.48
C LEU A 790 -17.33 -77.63 -18.16
N THR A 791 -16.92 -76.34 -18.07
CA THR A 791 -16.23 -75.59 -16.94
C THR A 791 -14.70 -75.57 -16.61
N SER A 792 -14.22 -74.33 -16.32
CA SER A 792 -13.10 -73.83 -15.42
C SER A 792 -11.74 -73.30 -16.01
N GLY A 793 -11.04 -72.36 -15.31
CA GLY A 793 -9.93 -71.44 -15.78
C GLY A 793 -8.49 -71.77 -15.29
N SER A 794 -7.42 -70.92 -15.28
CA SER A 794 -7.17 -69.44 -15.45
C SER A 794 -5.66 -69.10 -15.84
N ASP A 795 -5.23 -67.80 -15.93
CA ASP A 795 -3.87 -67.19 -15.62
C ASP A 795 -3.24 -66.11 -16.62
N VAL A 796 -2.19 -65.33 -16.22
CA VAL A 796 -1.56 -64.12 -16.91
C VAL A 796 -0.01 -63.93 -16.66
N ALA A 797 0.76 -63.05 -17.38
CA ALA A 797 2.27 -63.00 -17.52
C ALA A 797 3.00 -61.59 -17.60
N SER A 798 4.33 -61.50 -17.95
CA SER A 798 5.19 -60.25 -18.10
C SER A 798 6.53 -60.38 -18.94
N ASN A 799 7.40 -59.31 -19.03
CA ASN A 799 8.82 -59.17 -19.57
C ASN A 799 9.03 -58.81 -21.10
N ASP A 800 10.14 -58.29 -21.73
CA ASP A 800 11.51 -57.69 -21.46
C ASP A 800 12.14 -57.15 -22.83
N ALA A 801 13.34 -56.52 -23.06
CA ALA A 801 14.27 -55.56 -22.38
C ALA A 801 15.54 -55.15 -23.26
N SER A 802 16.20 -53.97 -23.01
CA SER A 802 17.60 -53.51 -23.39
C SER A 802 18.02 -53.13 -24.86
N ALA A 803 19.25 -52.63 -25.20
CA ALA A 803 19.93 -51.30 -24.99
C ALA A 803 21.30 -51.12 -25.77
N SER A 804 21.79 -49.90 -26.18
CA SER A 804 23.17 -49.65 -26.75
C SER A 804 23.71 -48.16 -26.78
N THR A 805 24.83 -47.80 -27.48
CA THR A 805 25.80 -46.68 -27.13
C THR A 805 26.68 -46.02 -28.26
N ASP A 806 27.02 -44.70 -28.21
CA ASP A 806 28.29 -44.01 -28.68
C ASP A 806 28.43 -42.58 -28.02
N THR A 807 29.33 -41.67 -28.47
CA THR A 807 30.04 -40.67 -27.61
C THR A 807 29.66 -39.15 -27.69
N PHE A 808 29.82 -38.49 -26.52
CA PHE A 808 30.11 -37.05 -26.26
C PHE A 808 29.13 -35.90 -26.66
N ALA A 809 28.06 -35.72 -25.87
CA ALA A 809 27.76 -34.48 -25.10
C ALA A 809 26.38 -34.64 -24.41
N PRO A 810 26.22 -34.35 -23.10
CA PRO A 810 25.02 -34.78 -22.36
C PRO A 810 23.79 -33.89 -22.64
N ASN A 811 22.66 -34.55 -22.91
CA ASN A 811 21.33 -33.99 -22.64
C ASN A 811 21.03 -34.21 -21.15
N ASP A 812 20.53 -33.19 -20.46
CA ASP A 812 19.77 -33.41 -19.23
C ASP A 812 18.32 -33.80 -19.60
N SER A 813 17.90 -34.97 -19.14
CA SER A 813 16.54 -35.48 -19.18
C SER A 813 16.15 -35.87 -17.75
N PRO A 814 14.89 -35.64 -17.31
CA PRO A 814 14.54 -35.79 -15.90
C PRO A 814 14.48 -37.26 -15.42
N ASP A 815 14.45 -37.38 -14.09
CA ASP A 815 14.02 -38.52 -13.27
C ASP A 815 14.95 -39.75 -13.16
N SER A 816 15.91 -39.66 -12.23
CA SER A 816 16.17 -40.74 -11.26
C SER A 816 16.76 -40.19 -9.95
N PRO A 817 16.43 -40.77 -8.78
CA PRO A 817 16.84 -40.25 -7.47
C PRO A 817 18.25 -40.67 -7.04
N ASN A 818 18.73 -40.07 -5.95
CA ASN A 818 20.02 -40.30 -5.28
C ASN A 818 21.27 -39.78 -6.01
N ALA A 819 21.40 -38.45 -6.07
CA ALA A 819 22.69 -37.77 -6.01
C ALA A 819 22.73 -36.92 -4.72
N ASP A 820 23.79 -37.08 -3.91
CA ASP A 820 23.96 -36.39 -2.63
C ASP A 820 24.60 -35.01 -2.85
N HIS A 821 23.87 -33.93 -2.57
CA HIS A 821 24.35 -32.56 -2.75
C HIS A 821 23.98 -31.62 -1.59
N ASP A 822 24.99 -30.89 -1.12
CA ASP A 822 25.01 -30.14 0.15
C ASP A 822 24.15 -28.86 0.10
N ALA A 823 23.02 -28.91 0.80
CA ALA A 823 21.93 -27.91 0.76
C ALA A 823 22.23 -26.56 1.45
N LYS A 824 23.48 -26.05 1.34
CA LYS A 824 23.95 -24.85 2.05
C LYS A 824 24.41 -23.67 1.18
N HIS A 825 24.59 -23.85 -0.13
CA HIS A 825 25.18 -22.80 -0.99
C HIS A 825 24.44 -22.53 -2.32
N GLU A 826 23.27 -23.14 -2.57
CA GLU A 826 22.46 -22.76 -3.74
C GLU A 826 21.71 -21.43 -3.51
N PRO A 827 21.73 -20.49 -4.48
CA PRO A 827 20.94 -19.28 -4.39
C PRO A 827 19.45 -19.60 -4.64
N LYS A 828 18.61 -19.41 -3.61
CA LYS A 828 17.16 -19.57 -3.72
C LYS A 828 16.61 -18.72 -4.86
N LEU A 829 16.03 -19.37 -5.87
CA LEU A 829 15.31 -18.69 -6.96
C LEU A 829 14.18 -17.83 -6.38
N PRO A 830 13.97 -16.60 -6.89
CA PRO A 830 12.88 -15.74 -6.44
C PRO A 830 11.51 -16.35 -6.83
N PRO A 831 10.41 -15.93 -6.18
CA PRO A 831 9.06 -16.36 -6.55
C PRO A 831 8.77 -16.12 -8.04
N ALA A 832 7.94 -16.97 -8.64
CA ALA A 832 7.55 -16.86 -10.03
C ALA A 832 6.89 -15.50 -10.32
N ALA A 833 7.66 -14.58 -10.89
CA ALA A 833 7.23 -13.21 -11.13
C ALA A 833 6.07 -13.15 -12.13
N ASP A 834 5.13 -12.24 -11.92
CA ASP A 834 4.06 -11.95 -12.87
C ASP A 834 4.68 -11.47 -14.19
N LEU A 835 4.51 -12.30 -15.23
CA LEU A 835 5.08 -12.06 -16.56
C LEU A 835 4.49 -10.82 -17.25
N SER A 836 3.35 -10.31 -16.76
CA SER A 836 2.66 -9.10 -17.23
C SER A 836 3.14 -7.81 -16.58
N VAL A 837 3.97 -7.88 -15.52
CA VAL A 837 4.59 -6.69 -14.91
C VAL A 837 5.87 -6.33 -15.70
N PRO A 838 5.97 -5.12 -16.29
CA PRO A 838 7.13 -4.70 -17.06
C PRO A 838 8.41 -4.58 -16.23
N LEU A 839 9.51 -5.07 -16.79
CA LEU A 839 10.85 -4.92 -16.21
C LEU A 839 11.67 -3.86 -16.95
N LEU A 840 12.25 -2.92 -16.20
CA LEU A 840 13.23 -1.96 -16.71
C LEU A 840 14.55 -2.68 -17.01
N LEU A 841 15.11 -2.46 -18.21
CA LEU A 841 16.23 -3.23 -18.72
C LEU A 841 17.58 -2.52 -18.61
N ASN A 842 18.52 -3.17 -17.91
CA ASN A 842 19.94 -2.83 -17.92
C ASN A 842 20.60 -3.08 -19.29
N LYS A 843 21.86 -2.66 -19.45
CA LYS A 843 22.66 -2.86 -20.68
C LYS A 843 22.66 -4.35 -21.10
N PRO A 844 22.42 -4.69 -22.38
CA PRO A 844 22.26 -6.07 -22.83
C PRO A 844 23.59 -6.84 -22.86
N VAL A 845 23.58 -8.08 -22.39
CA VAL A 845 24.71 -9.02 -22.46
C VAL A 845 24.45 -10.05 -23.56
N TYR A 846 25.45 -10.28 -24.43
CA TYR A 846 25.32 -11.14 -25.61
C TYR A 846 24.72 -12.53 -25.30
N CYS A 847 23.83 -12.97 -26.18
CA CYS A 847 23.03 -14.19 -26.04
C CYS A 847 22.76 -14.79 -27.44
N ASN A 848 23.14 -16.06 -27.61
CA ASN A 848 23.22 -16.76 -28.90
C ASN A 848 21.95 -17.54 -29.29
N TRP A 849 20.92 -17.58 -28.43
CA TRP A 849 19.66 -18.27 -28.71
C TRP A 849 18.96 -17.69 -29.97
N ARG A 850 18.26 -18.59 -30.68
CA ARG A 850 17.55 -18.36 -31.93
C ARG A 850 16.14 -18.92 -31.87
N LEU A 851 15.27 -18.34 -32.67
CA LEU A 851 13.90 -18.77 -32.97
C LEU A 851 13.72 -18.62 -34.48
N ARG A 852 12.98 -19.52 -35.11
CA ARG A 852 12.71 -19.43 -36.56
C ARG A 852 11.71 -18.31 -36.84
N GLY A 853 11.86 -17.63 -37.98
CA GLY A 853 10.88 -16.66 -38.45
C GLY A 853 9.49 -17.29 -38.68
N PHE A 854 8.42 -16.55 -38.38
CA PHE A 854 7.04 -17.00 -38.60
C PHE A 854 6.08 -15.83 -38.81
N THR A 855 4.91 -16.11 -39.39
CA THR A 855 3.76 -15.21 -39.46
C THR A 855 2.51 -15.93 -38.95
N HIS A 856 1.68 -15.27 -38.13
CA HIS A 856 0.47 -15.85 -37.56
C HIS A 856 -0.66 -14.85 -37.35
N GLU A 857 -1.88 -15.25 -37.70
CA GLU A 857 -3.11 -14.48 -37.53
C GLU A 857 -3.67 -14.65 -36.12
N CYS A 858 -3.66 -13.59 -35.31
CA CYS A 858 -4.15 -13.59 -33.94
C CYS A 858 -5.54 -12.96 -33.83
N SER A 859 -6.29 -13.37 -32.81
CA SER A 859 -7.56 -12.76 -32.43
C SER A 859 -7.82 -13.02 -30.95
N ASP A 860 -8.34 -12.01 -30.25
CA ASP A 860 -8.66 -12.04 -28.82
C ASP A 860 -9.97 -11.27 -28.56
N LEU A 861 -10.46 -11.28 -27.33
CA LEU A 861 -11.54 -10.39 -26.88
C LEU A 861 -10.96 -9.33 -25.95
N LEU A 862 -11.48 -8.11 -26.04
CA LEU A 862 -11.12 -7.03 -25.13
C LEU A 862 -11.45 -7.46 -23.69
N GLU A 863 -10.44 -7.46 -22.80
CA GLU A 863 -10.61 -7.92 -21.42
C GLU A 863 -11.30 -6.89 -20.53
N THR A 864 -12.50 -6.49 -20.95
CA THR A 864 -13.40 -5.53 -20.31
C THR A 864 -14.71 -6.25 -20.02
N GLN A 865 -15.16 -6.18 -18.77
CA GLN A 865 -16.47 -6.71 -18.37
C GLN A 865 -17.49 -5.58 -18.34
N ALA A 866 -18.76 -5.91 -18.62
CA ALA A 866 -19.85 -4.94 -18.54
C ALA A 866 -20.07 -4.47 -17.10
N TYR A 867 -20.21 -3.15 -16.93
CA TYR A 867 -20.41 -2.50 -15.64
C TYR A 867 -21.39 -1.33 -15.74
N GLN A 868 -21.95 -0.88 -14.63
CA GLN A 868 -22.87 0.27 -14.60
C GLN A 868 -22.13 1.57 -14.97
N ALA A 869 -22.53 2.22 -16.07
CA ALA A 869 -21.90 3.45 -16.54
C ALA A 869 -22.14 4.59 -15.54
N LEU A 870 -21.06 5.35 -15.22
CA LEU A 870 -21.09 6.42 -14.23
C LEU A 870 -20.62 7.76 -14.84
N LYS A 871 -21.18 8.86 -14.34
CA LYS A 871 -20.72 10.23 -14.62
C LYS A 871 -19.48 10.55 -13.77
N ALA A 872 -18.76 11.62 -14.09
CA ALA A 872 -17.52 12.02 -13.38
C ALA A 872 -17.69 12.27 -11.86
N ASP A 873 -18.92 12.52 -11.37
CA ASP A 873 -19.27 12.62 -9.95
C ASP A 873 -19.52 11.24 -9.26
N LYS A 874 -19.21 10.14 -9.97
CA LYS A 874 -19.50 8.73 -9.62
C LYS A 874 -21.01 8.39 -9.56
N SER A 875 -21.92 9.27 -10.00
CA SER A 875 -23.36 8.98 -10.05
C SER A 875 -23.73 8.15 -11.31
N PRO A 876 -24.75 7.26 -11.24
CA PRO A 876 -25.21 6.49 -12.39
C PRO A 876 -25.60 7.33 -13.60
N MET A 877 -25.22 6.85 -14.78
CA MET A 877 -25.80 7.25 -16.06
C MET A 877 -27.05 6.41 -16.32
N THR A 878 -28.17 7.08 -16.60
CA THR A 878 -29.43 6.45 -16.97
C THR A 878 -29.85 6.89 -18.37
N ASP A 879 -30.51 6.01 -19.10
CA ASP A 879 -31.05 6.34 -20.42
C ASP A 879 -32.18 7.38 -20.29
N LYS A 880 -32.13 8.44 -21.10
CA LYS A 880 -33.06 9.58 -21.01
C LYS A 880 -34.50 9.24 -21.41
N SER A 881 -34.71 8.13 -22.12
CA SER A 881 -36.04 7.70 -22.61
C SER A 881 -36.69 6.65 -21.71
N SER A 882 -35.90 5.77 -21.09
CA SER A 882 -36.39 4.63 -20.30
C SER A 882 -36.05 4.67 -18.82
N GLY A 883 -35.16 5.58 -18.37
CA GLY A 883 -34.73 5.69 -16.97
C GLY A 883 -33.81 4.56 -16.47
N ASN A 884 -33.61 3.51 -17.26
CA ASN A 884 -32.77 2.37 -16.90
C ASN A 884 -31.28 2.75 -16.81
N PRO A 885 -30.48 2.11 -15.93
CA PRO A 885 -29.03 2.27 -15.93
C PRO A 885 -28.41 1.89 -17.28
N ILE A 886 -27.49 2.73 -17.77
CA ILE A 886 -26.68 2.41 -18.94
C ILE A 886 -25.54 1.47 -18.49
N LEU A 887 -25.24 0.46 -19.31
CA LEU A 887 -24.06 -0.40 -19.11
C LEU A 887 -22.92 0.05 -20.05
N ALA A 888 -21.72 0.11 -19.51
CA ALA A 888 -20.47 0.41 -20.20
C ALA A 888 -19.52 -0.78 -20.16
N GLY A 889 -18.55 -0.79 -21.07
CA GLY A 889 -17.60 -1.88 -21.25
C GLY A 889 -18.20 -3.12 -21.91
N TYR A 890 -17.67 -3.52 -23.06
CA TYR A 890 -18.13 -4.71 -23.79
C TYR A 890 -16.93 -5.48 -24.35
N PRO A 891 -16.97 -6.83 -24.38
CA PRO A 891 -15.88 -7.66 -24.90
C PRO A 891 -15.83 -7.60 -26.44
N ASN A 892 -15.27 -6.51 -26.96
CA ASN A 892 -15.11 -6.29 -28.39
C ASN A 892 -14.08 -7.28 -28.98
N PRO A 893 -14.36 -7.94 -30.11
CA PRO A 893 -13.40 -8.82 -30.77
C PRO A 893 -12.31 -8.01 -31.47
N THR A 894 -11.06 -8.44 -31.28
CA THR A 894 -9.86 -7.81 -31.84
C THR A 894 -9.06 -8.83 -32.65
N ALA A 895 -8.27 -8.36 -33.61
CA ALA A 895 -7.46 -9.22 -34.47
C ALA A 895 -6.29 -8.48 -35.10
N PHE A 896 -5.14 -9.14 -35.16
CA PHE A 896 -3.89 -8.61 -35.72
C PHE A 896 -2.98 -9.75 -36.18
N GLU A 897 -2.07 -9.45 -37.11
CA GLU A 897 -1.03 -10.38 -37.54
C GLU A 897 0.25 -10.21 -36.72
N LEU A 898 0.83 -11.31 -36.25
CA LEU A 898 2.17 -11.35 -35.67
C LEU A 898 3.17 -11.86 -36.71
N ALA A 899 4.23 -11.10 -37.00
CA ALA A 899 5.33 -11.54 -37.86
C ALA A 899 6.67 -11.40 -37.13
N TYR A 900 7.36 -12.51 -36.90
CA TYR A 900 8.67 -12.55 -36.23
C TYR A 900 9.81 -12.70 -37.24
N ASP A 901 10.76 -11.76 -37.19
CA ASP A 901 12.00 -11.78 -37.96
C ASP A 901 13.16 -12.33 -37.10
N GLU A 902 13.74 -13.45 -37.52
CA GLU A 902 14.83 -14.14 -36.82
C GLU A 902 16.20 -13.45 -36.94
N ARG A 903 16.40 -12.60 -37.95
CA ARG A 903 17.66 -11.93 -38.26
C ARG A 903 17.83 -10.67 -37.41
N PHE A 904 16.75 -9.90 -37.25
CA PHE A 904 16.72 -8.67 -36.46
C PHE A 904 16.18 -8.87 -35.04
N LYS A 905 15.60 -10.04 -34.74
CA LYS A 905 14.87 -10.36 -33.49
C LYS A 905 13.74 -9.37 -33.24
N THR A 906 12.92 -9.15 -34.25
CA THR A 906 11.83 -8.15 -34.24
C THR A 906 10.49 -8.84 -34.44
N LEU A 907 9.50 -8.52 -33.61
CA LEU A 907 8.11 -8.93 -33.73
C LEU A 907 7.28 -7.74 -34.21
N GLN A 908 6.76 -7.82 -35.44
CA GLN A 908 5.78 -6.87 -35.95
C GLN A 908 4.37 -7.34 -35.55
N VAL A 909 3.53 -6.39 -35.16
CA VAL A 909 2.14 -6.59 -34.73
C VAL A 909 1.27 -5.70 -35.63
N THR A 910 0.63 -6.30 -36.64
CA THR A 910 0.05 -5.55 -37.77
C THR A 910 -1.47 -5.66 -37.81
N VAL A 911 -2.17 -4.52 -37.65
CA VAL A 911 -3.61 -4.39 -37.91
C VAL A 911 -3.83 -3.88 -39.33
N ARG A 912 -4.88 -4.37 -40.00
CA ARG A 912 -5.24 -4.03 -41.39
C ARG A 912 -6.63 -3.41 -41.43
N ILE A 913 -6.72 -2.15 -41.82
CA ILE A 913 -7.94 -1.35 -41.70
C ILE A 913 -8.44 -0.95 -43.09
N LYS A 914 -9.59 -1.47 -43.49
CA LYS A 914 -10.33 -0.98 -44.66
C LYS A 914 -10.99 0.34 -44.30
N ILE A 915 -10.50 1.45 -44.82
CA ILE A 915 -11.04 2.80 -44.58
C ILE A 915 -12.02 3.14 -45.71
N VAL A 916 -13.26 3.45 -45.37
CA VAL A 916 -14.36 3.65 -46.31
C VAL A 916 -14.91 5.07 -46.18
N PRO A 917 -14.65 5.99 -47.12
CA PRO A 917 -15.17 7.35 -47.07
C PRO A 917 -16.69 7.39 -47.18
N VAL A 918 -17.35 8.05 -46.23
CA VAL A 918 -18.81 8.17 -46.14
C VAL A 918 -19.24 9.56 -45.68
N GLU A 919 -20.52 9.88 -45.87
CA GLU A 919 -21.21 11.00 -45.22
C GLU A 919 -22.50 10.53 -44.55
N LEU A 920 -22.93 11.28 -43.53
CA LEU A 920 -24.18 11.08 -42.81
C LEU A 920 -25.12 12.25 -43.14
N LEU A 921 -26.23 11.96 -43.80
CA LEU A 921 -27.18 12.95 -44.29
C LEU A 921 -28.48 12.89 -43.48
N LYS A 922 -29.11 14.03 -43.21
CA LYS A 922 -30.48 14.05 -42.68
C LYS A 922 -31.50 13.59 -43.73
N THR A 923 -32.60 13.02 -43.26
CA THR A 923 -33.77 12.67 -44.08
C THR A 923 -35.06 13.26 -43.52
N ASP A 924 -36.07 13.36 -44.38
CA ASP A 924 -37.45 13.50 -43.93
C ASP A 924 -37.97 12.21 -43.26
N SER A 925 -39.22 12.24 -42.77
CA SER A 925 -39.90 11.10 -42.16
C SER A 925 -40.25 9.97 -43.14
N GLY A 926 -39.99 10.15 -44.44
CA GLY A 926 -40.06 9.10 -45.46
C GLY A 926 -38.69 8.51 -45.83
N GLY A 927 -37.60 8.94 -45.16
CA GLY A 927 -36.24 8.48 -45.44
C GLY A 927 -35.59 9.12 -46.66
N LYS A 928 -36.15 10.22 -47.19
CA LYS A 928 -35.58 10.96 -48.32
C LYS A 928 -34.64 12.06 -47.83
N GLU A 929 -33.46 12.15 -48.44
CA GLU A 929 -32.41 13.11 -48.12
C GLU A 929 -32.89 14.57 -48.19
N LEU A 930 -32.55 15.36 -47.18
CA LEU A 930 -32.84 16.80 -47.11
C LEU A 930 -31.74 17.63 -47.78
N SER A 931 -32.13 18.74 -48.41
CA SER A 931 -31.20 19.74 -48.97
C SER A 931 -31.26 21.03 -48.17
N GLY A 932 -30.08 21.59 -47.86
CA GLY A 932 -29.91 22.85 -47.15
C GLY A 932 -30.16 24.08 -48.02
N PRO A 933 -30.03 25.30 -47.45
CA PRO A 933 -30.34 26.56 -48.14
C PRO A 933 -29.47 26.88 -49.38
N ASP A 934 -28.34 26.19 -49.54
CA ASP A 934 -27.41 26.31 -50.66
C ASP A 934 -27.63 25.24 -51.77
N GLY A 935 -28.59 24.33 -51.56
CA GLY A 935 -28.88 23.21 -52.46
C GLY A 935 -27.98 21.99 -52.28
N GLN A 936 -26.99 22.02 -51.38
CA GLN A 936 -26.27 20.80 -50.98
C GLN A 936 -27.13 19.96 -50.03
N LYS A 937 -26.75 18.70 -49.81
CA LYS A 937 -27.46 17.82 -48.88
C LYS A 937 -27.08 18.17 -47.44
N GLU A 938 -28.03 18.07 -46.50
CA GLU A 938 -27.76 18.36 -45.08
C GLU A 938 -26.91 17.26 -44.43
N SER A 939 -25.60 17.35 -44.63
CA SER A 939 -24.58 16.52 -43.99
C SER A 939 -24.40 16.93 -42.52
N VAL A 940 -24.21 15.96 -41.63
CA VAL A 940 -24.03 16.17 -40.19
C VAL A 940 -22.80 15.42 -39.65
N PRO A 941 -22.14 15.91 -38.59
CA PRO A 941 -21.07 15.16 -37.93
C PRO A 941 -21.56 13.82 -37.38
N TYR A 942 -20.76 12.77 -37.54
CA TYR A 942 -21.02 11.51 -36.88
C TYR A 942 -20.76 11.62 -35.37
N SER A 943 -21.52 10.87 -34.58
CA SER A 943 -21.45 10.86 -33.11
C SER A 943 -21.95 9.50 -32.62
N SER A 944 -21.08 8.72 -31.98
CA SER A 944 -21.38 7.31 -31.64
C SER A 944 -22.50 7.15 -30.61
N ASP A 945 -22.64 8.09 -29.66
CA ASP A 945 -23.75 8.11 -28.69
C ASP A 945 -25.15 8.22 -29.34
N VAL A 946 -25.22 8.83 -30.53
CA VAL A 946 -26.47 9.09 -31.27
C VAL A 946 -26.69 8.07 -32.37
N HIS A 947 -25.69 7.82 -33.20
CA HIS A 947 -25.87 7.16 -34.51
C HIS A 947 -25.42 5.69 -34.53
N TYR A 948 -24.64 5.22 -33.55
CA TYR A 948 -24.14 3.84 -33.53
C TYR A 948 -25.24 2.80 -33.20
N LYS A 949 -26.19 3.16 -32.32
CA LYS A 949 -27.06 2.23 -31.58
C LYS A 949 -27.88 1.25 -32.43
N ASN A 950 -28.13 1.56 -33.70
CA ASN A 950 -28.94 0.73 -34.61
C ASN A 950 -28.13 0.08 -35.76
N GLY A 951 -26.79 0.19 -35.75
CA GLY A 951 -25.90 -0.41 -36.73
C GLY A 951 -25.70 0.43 -37.99
N LEU A 952 -24.47 0.91 -38.20
CA LEU A 952 -24.07 1.70 -39.37
C LEU A 952 -24.06 0.86 -40.65
N THR A 953 -25.17 0.86 -41.39
CA THR A 953 -25.29 0.21 -42.71
C THR A 953 -25.45 1.28 -43.80
N VAL A 954 -24.52 1.33 -44.75
CA VAL A 954 -24.59 2.29 -45.87
C VAL A 954 -25.83 1.97 -46.73
N GLY A 955 -26.61 2.98 -47.08
CA GLY A 955 -27.89 2.81 -47.77
C GLY A 955 -29.10 2.87 -46.83
N ALA A 956 -29.02 2.26 -45.64
CA ALA A 956 -30.15 2.05 -44.75
C ALA A 956 -30.54 3.31 -43.93
N PRO A 957 -31.84 3.50 -43.60
CA PRO A 957 -32.29 4.53 -42.66
C PRO A 957 -31.73 4.28 -41.25
N ILE A 958 -31.33 5.36 -40.59
CA ILE A 958 -30.82 5.40 -39.21
C ILE A 958 -31.83 6.16 -38.35
N GLU A 959 -32.10 5.63 -37.15
CA GLU A 959 -33.02 6.25 -36.18
C GLU A 959 -32.63 7.69 -35.87
N GLY A 960 -33.64 8.56 -35.68
CA GLY A 960 -33.45 10.01 -35.58
C GLY A 960 -33.55 10.76 -36.91
N GLY A 961 -33.67 10.06 -38.04
CA GLY A 961 -33.91 10.67 -39.35
C GLY A 961 -32.62 10.96 -40.13
N TYR A 962 -31.75 9.95 -40.24
CA TYR A 962 -30.49 10.05 -40.96
C TYR A 962 -30.29 8.89 -41.93
N VAL A 963 -29.38 9.04 -42.89
CA VAL A 963 -28.99 7.97 -43.82
C VAL A 963 -27.52 8.11 -44.19
N MET A 964 -26.79 6.99 -44.24
CA MET A 964 -25.37 6.97 -44.59
C MET A 964 -25.17 6.72 -46.10
N ARG A 965 -24.21 7.41 -46.70
CA ARG A 965 -23.82 7.32 -48.12
C ARG A 965 -22.31 7.19 -48.27
N TYR A 966 -21.85 6.50 -49.32
CA TYR A 966 -20.44 6.50 -49.72
C TYR A 966 -20.02 7.86 -50.32
N ARG A 967 -18.72 8.16 -50.25
CA ARG A 967 -18.09 9.30 -50.93
C ARG A 967 -17.02 8.84 -51.91
N ASP A 968 -16.91 9.55 -53.03
CA ASP A 968 -15.94 9.26 -54.09
C ASP A 968 -14.51 9.76 -53.80
N ALA A 969 -14.29 10.42 -52.66
CA ALA A 969 -12.97 10.85 -52.17
C ALA A 969 -12.97 11.09 -50.66
N THR A 970 -11.81 10.95 -50.02
CA THR A 970 -11.51 11.63 -48.76
C THR A 970 -11.34 13.13 -49.00
N GLY A 971 -11.59 13.96 -48.00
CA GLY A 971 -11.36 15.40 -48.08
C GLY A 971 -9.88 15.76 -47.89
N PRO A 972 -9.52 17.04 -48.12
CA PRO A 972 -8.13 17.50 -48.11
C PRO A 972 -7.47 17.53 -46.71
N ALA A 973 -8.21 17.18 -45.66
CA ALA A 973 -7.72 17.11 -44.28
C ALA A 973 -7.21 15.71 -43.86
N PHE A 974 -7.29 14.70 -44.75
CA PHE A 974 -6.96 13.32 -44.45
C PHE A 974 -5.88 12.75 -45.38
N ASP A 975 -4.63 12.74 -44.91
CA ASP A 975 -3.53 11.97 -45.49
C ASP A 975 -3.39 10.64 -44.73
N ALA A 976 -3.65 9.53 -45.42
CA ALA A 976 -3.63 8.21 -44.80
C ALA A 976 -2.23 7.78 -44.31
N GLU A 977 -1.15 8.16 -45.00
CA GLU A 977 0.21 7.77 -44.63
C GLU A 977 0.72 8.65 -43.48
N GLN A 978 0.40 9.94 -43.48
CA GLN A 978 0.66 10.83 -42.34
C GLN A 978 -0.07 10.35 -41.07
N ARG A 979 -1.35 9.95 -41.19
CA ARG A 979 -2.12 9.41 -40.06
C ARG A 979 -1.58 8.06 -39.57
N LYS A 980 -1.17 7.18 -40.48
CA LYS A 980 -0.48 5.92 -40.17
C LYS A 980 0.82 6.17 -39.38
N GLN A 981 1.68 7.06 -39.85
CA GLN A 981 2.92 7.41 -39.15
C GLN A 981 2.64 8.06 -37.78
N GLN A 982 1.59 8.90 -37.67
CA GLN A 982 1.14 9.45 -36.39
C GLN A 982 0.75 8.34 -35.40
N VAL A 983 -0.09 7.39 -35.83
CA VAL A 983 -0.55 6.26 -35.00
C VAL A 983 0.62 5.38 -34.57
N GLU A 984 1.48 4.98 -35.50
CA GLU A 984 2.63 4.12 -35.18
C GLU A 984 3.63 4.82 -34.25
N ASN A 985 3.86 6.14 -34.39
CA ASN A 985 4.72 6.90 -33.48
C ASN A 985 4.18 6.91 -32.04
N VAL A 986 2.86 7.03 -31.85
CA VAL A 986 2.23 7.00 -30.52
C VAL A 986 2.32 5.59 -29.92
N LEU A 987 1.88 4.56 -30.66
CA LEU A 987 1.80 3.18 -30.15
C LEU A 987 3.18 2.56 -29.82
N ASN A 988 4.27 3.05 -30.43
CA ASN A 988 5.62 2.51 -30.22
C ASN A 988 6.51 3.34 -29.27
N ALA A 989 5.99 4.43 -28.67
CA ALA A 989 6.79 5.43 -27.95
C ALA A 989 7.73 4.86 -26.86
N HIS A 990 7.32 3.79 -26.15
CA HIS A 990 8.08 3.22 -25.02
C HIS A 990 9.15 2.18 -25.39
N ARG A 991 9.47 1.99 -26.68
CA ARG A 991 10.52 1.06 -27.16
C ARG A 991 10.38 -0.37 -26.59
N SER A 992 9.13 -0.84 -26.58
CA SER A 992 8.62 -2.14 -26.17
C SER A 992 9.47 -3.35 -26.59
N VAL A 993 9.81 -4.24 -25.63
CA VAL A 993 10.47 -5.53 -25.91
C VAL A 993 9.91 -6.69 -25.10
N LEU A 994 10.08 -7.92 -25.60
CA LEU A 994 9.83 -9.16 -24.87
C LEU A 994 11.17 -9.80 -24.45
N ILE A 995 11.21 -10.37 -23.25
CA ILE A 995 12.40 -11.02 -22.65
C ILE A 995 12.08 -12.50 -22.41
N LEU A 996 12.98 -13.42 -22.82
CA LEU A 996 12.81 -14.84 -22.55
C LEU A 996 12.91 -15.13 -21.05
N ASP A 997 11.82 -15.63 -20.46
CA ASP A 997 11.75 -16.03 -19.05
C ASP A 997 12.61 -17.28 -18.80
N GLY A 998 13.20 -17.40 -17.61
CA GLY A 998 14.16 -18.46 -17.29
C GLY A 998 15.52 -18.36 -17.99
N CYS A 999 15.80 -17.30 -18.75
CA CYS A 999 17.17 -17.03 -19.22
C CYS A 999 18.10 -16.82 -18.02
N SER A 1000 19.22 -17.55 -17.93
CA SER A 1000 20.22 -17.47 -16.83
C SER A 1000 20.96 -16.13 -16.71
N LYS A 1001 20.57 -15.12 -17.50
CA LYS A 1001 21.04 -13.73 -17.43
C LYS A 1001 19.92 -12.74 -17.08
N GLU A 1002 18.69 -13.23 -16.81
CA GLU A 1002 17.49 -12.47 -16.46
C GLU A 1002 17.33 -11.15 -17.26
N ALA A 1003 17.19 -10.00 -16.60
CA ALA A 1003 17.06 -8.69 -17.24
C ALA A 1003 18.31 -8.27 -18.06
N ALA A 1004 19.49 -8.84 -17.79
CA ALA A 1004 20.68 -8.63 -18.61
C ALA A 1004 20.71 -9.50 -19.89
N CYS A 1005 19.77 -10.44 -20.06
CA CYS A 1005 19.71 -11.33 -21.22
C CYS A 1005 19.54 -10.53 -22.54
N GLY A 1006 20.50 -10.68 -23.46
CA GLY A 1006 20.47 -10.09 -24.80
C GLY A 1006 19.60 -10.83 -25.81
N CYS A 1007 18.81 -11.82 -25.39
CA CYS A 1007 17.79 -12.47 -26.22
C CYS A 1007 16.43 -11.78 -26.05
N ARG A 1008 16.46 -10.47 -26.34
CA ARG A 1008 15.29 -9.58 -26.37
C ARG A 1008 14.66 -9.68 -27.76
N VAL A 1009 13.34 -9.56 -27.82
CA VAL A 1009 12.58 -9.42 -29.07
C VAL A 1009 11.94 -8.03 -29.08
N THR A 1010 12.34 -7.17 -30.00
CA THR A 1010 11.77 -5.82 -30.13
C THR A 1010 10.39 -5.90 -30.73
N VAL A 1011 9.40 -5.23 -30.13
CA VAL A 1011 8.01 -5.26 -30.61
C VAL A 1011 7.66 -3.96 -31.31
N HIS A 1012 7.06 -4.05 -32.50
CA HIS A 1012 6.58 -2.92 -33.26
C HIS A 1012 5.12 -3.07 -33.67
N PHE A 1013 4.26 -2.20 -33.15
CA PHE A 1013 2.88 -2.05 -33.60
C PHE A 1013 2.84 -1.34 -34.96
N ARG A 1014 2.06 -1.87 -35.90
CA ARG A 1014 1.96 -1.40 -37.29
C ARG A 1014 0.50 -1.34 -37.76
N VAL A 1015 0.17 -0.38 -38.61
CA VAL A 1015 -1.17 -0.27 -39.23
C VAL A 1015 -1.08 -0.19 -40.75
N GLU A 1016 -1.75 -1.09 -41.45
CA GLU A 1016 -1.96 -1.00 -42.90
C GLU A 1016 -3.33 -0.34 -43.14
N PHE A 1017 -3.34 0.93 -43.54
CA PHE A 1017 -4.55 1.66 -43.92
C PHE A 1017 -4.85 1.42 -45.41
N LEU A 1018 -6.02 0.86 -45.70
CA LEU A 1018 -6.44 0.41 -47.03
C LEU A 1018 -7.70 1.17 -47.45
N LEU A 1019 -7.52 2.26 -48.19
CA LEU A 1019 -8.62 3.09 -48.69
C LEU A 1019 -9.46 2.31 -49.70
N ALA A 1020 -10.76 2.18 -49.43
CA ALA A 1020 -11.73 1.52 -50.29
C ALA A 1020 -12.86 2.51 -50.65
N MET A 1021 -13.03 2.75 -51.94
CA MET A 1021 -14.06 3.65 -52.46
C MET A 1021 -15.34 2.84 -52.67
N GLY A 1022 -16.46 3.27 -52.08
CA GLY A 1022 -17.67 2.45 -52.04
C GLY A 1022 -17.49 1.18 -51.21
N ASP A 1023 -18.02 0.06 -51.70
CA ASP A 1023 -17.90 -1.26 -51.06
C ASP A 1023 -16.59 -2.01 -51.43
N ALA A 1024 -15.75 -1.44 -52.29
CA ALA A 1024 -14.62 -2.10 -52.96
C ALA A 1024 -13.76 -3.04 -52.09
N ASN A 1025 -13.40 -4.20 -52.62
CA ASN A 1025 -12.48 -5.14 -51.97
C ASN A 1025 -11.03 -4.66 -52.11
N VAL A 1026 -10.30 -4.68 -50.98
CA VAL A 1026 -8.93 -4.17 -50.85
C VAL A 1026 -8.08 -5.10 -49.98
N GLY A 1027 -6.75 -4.97 -50.02
CA GLY A 1027 -5.83 -5.70 -49.15
C GLY A 1027 -5.18 -6.96 -49.76
N ASP A 1028 -5.19 -7.09 -51.09
CA ASP A 1028 -4.38 -8.07 -51.85
C ASP A 1028 -4.50 -9.54 -51.39
N GLY A 1029 -5.70 -9.92 -50.95
CA GLY A 1029 -5.98 -11.28 -50.44
C GLY A 1029 -5.54 -11.53 -48.99
N LYS A 1030 -4.88 -10.56 -48.32
CA LYS A 1030 -4.71 -10.58 -46.87
C LYS A 1030 -6.05 -10.37 -46.17
N LYS A 1031 -6.18 -10.89 -44.94
CA LYS A 1031 -7.33 -10.67 -44.07
C LYS A 1031 -7.42 -9.20 -43.64
N ILE A 1032 -8.56 -8.56 -43.90
CA ILE A 1032 -8.92 -7.28 -43.29
C ILE A 1032 -9.29 -7.52 -41.82
N HIS A 1033 -8.65 -6.78 -40.90
CA HIS A 1033 -8.88 -6.91 -39.46
C HIS A 1033 -10.04 -6.04 -38.98
N LYS A 1034 -10.24 -4.87 -39.58
CA LYS A 1034 -11.34 -3.95 -39.28
C LYS A 1034 -11.77 -3.19 -40.54
N THR A 1035 -13.06 -2.93 -40.68
CA THR A 1035 -13.59 -1.91 -41.61
C THR A 1035 -14.00 -0.70 -40.78
N ILE A 1036 -13.60 0.50 -41.22
CA ILE A 1036 -13.88 1.76 -40.53
C ILE A 1036 -14.46 2.76 -41.52
N PHE A 1037 -15.60 3.35 -41.15
CA PHE A 1037 -16.25 4.41 -41.89
C PHE A 1037 -15.57 5.76 -41.59
N LEU A 1038 -15.23 6.53 -42.61
CA LEU A 1038 -14.56 7.83 -42.50
C LEU A 1038 -15.49 8.98 -42.91
N PHE A 1039 -16.02 9.68 -41.92
CA PHE A 1039 -16.91 10.83 -42.07
C PHE A 1039 -16.11 12.14 -42.25
N PRO A 1040 -16.70 13.21 -42.82
CA PRO A 1040 -16.02 14.51 -42.90
C PRO A 1040 -15.72 15.09 -41.51
N GLN A 1041 -16.67 14.95 -40.59
CA GLN A 1041 -16.56 15.41 -39.20
C GLN A 1041 -17.10 14.38 -38.21
N THR A 1042 -16.47 14.31 -37.03
CA THR A 1042 -16.88 13.44 -35.90
C THR A 1042 -16.91 14.20 -34.59
N GLU A 1043 -18.03 14.15 -33.87
CA GLU A 1043 -18.13 14.62 -32.48
C GLU A 1043 -17.56 13.59 -31.50
N ARG A 1044 -17.92 12.32 -31.68
CA ARG A 1044 -17.37 11.17 -30.96
C ARG A 1044 -17.11 10.04 -31.95
N ALA A 1045 -15.83 9.67 -32.09
CA ALA A 1045 -15.40 8.53 -32.89
C ALA A 1045 -15.59 7.20 -32.13
N ASP A 1046 -15.36 6.09 -32.83
CA ASP A 1046 -15.18 4.75 -32.26
C ASP A 1046 -14.35 3.87 -33.21
N ALA A 1047 -14.02 2.65 -32.77
CA ALA A 1047 -13.19 1.70 -33.53
C ALA A 1047 -13.81 1.22 -34.87
N GLY A 1048 -15.04 1.59 -35.21
CA GLY A 1048 -15.70 1.40 -36.50
C GLY A 1048 -16.03 2.69 -37.26
N ALA A 1049 -15.88 3.88 -36.65
CA ALA A 1049 -16.24 5.16 -37.24
C ALA A 1049 -15.28 6.30 -36.84
N TRP A 1050 -14.56 6.85 -37.82
CA TRP A 1050 -13.61 7.95 -37.66
C TRP A 1050 -14.04 9.19 -38.45
N GLY A 1051 -13.43 10.34 -38.16
CA GLY A 1051 -13.60 11.57 -38.93
C GLY A 1051 -12.28 12.11 -39.46
N GLU A 1052 -12.34 12.83 -40.57
CA GLU A 1052 -11.21 13.62 -41.08
C GLU A 1052 -10.86 14.78 -40.12
N GLN A 1053 -11.89 15.34 -39.48
CA GLN A 1053 -11.81 16.39 -38.47
C GLN A 1053 -12.70 16.06 -37.25
N ASN A 1054 -12.12 15.98 -36.06
CA ASN A 1054 -12.89 15.93 -34.83
C ASN A 1054 -13.49 17.31 -34.51
N VAL A 1055 -14.70 17.34 -33.97
CA VAL A 1055 -15.46 18.54 -33.58
C VAL A 1055 -16.10 18.36 -32.21
N VAL A 1056 -16.65 19.42 -31.62
CA VAL A 1056 -17.52 19.36 -30.44
C VAL A 1056 -18.72 20.30 -30.61
N SER A 1057 -19.88 19.93 -30.09
CA SER A 1057 -21.03 20.84 -30.00
C SER A 1057 -20.68 22.12 -29.20
N ALA A 1058 -21.13 23.28 -29.69
CA ALA A 1058 -20.82 24.60 -29.14
C ALA A 1058 -21.51 24.94 -27.80
N GLY A 1059 -22.21 23.98 -27.19
CA GLY A 1059 -22.96 24.13 -25.95
C GLY A 1059 -24.43 24.48 -26.15
N ASN A 1060 -25.18 24.56 -25.05
CA ASN A 1060 -26.64 24.70 -25.05
C ASN A 1060 -27.14 26.00 -25.70
N ASP A 1061 -26.32 27.04 -25.76
CA ASP A 1061 -26.70 28.36 -26.28
C ASP A 1061 -26.70 28.42 -27.82
N HIS A 1062 -25.95 27.52 -28.49
CA HIS A 1062 -25.83 27.44 -29.95
C HIS A 1062 -26.04 25.99 -30.46
N PRO A 1063 -27.23 25.39 -30.23
CA PRO A 1063 -27.50 23.99 -30.59
C PRO A 1063 -27.39 23.79 -32.11
N GLY A 1064 -26.53 22.86 -32.51
CA GLY A 1064 -26.24 22.54 -33.92
C GLY A 1064 -25.03 23.27 -34.52
N GLN A 1065 -24.36 24.16 -33.79
CA GLN A 1065 -23.01 24.60 -34.15
C GLN A 1065 -21.96 23.65 -33.59
N PHE A 1066 -20.94 23.36 -34.41
CA PHE A 1066 -19.83 22.46 -34.06
C PHE A 1066 -18.49 23.19 -34.23
N VAL A 1067 -17.61 23.06 -33.24
CA VAL A 1067 -16.29 23.70 -33.18
C VAL A 1067 -15.19 22.67 -33.41
N PRO A 1068 -14.24 22.88 -34.35
CA PRO A 1068 -13.14 21.94 -34.60
C PRO A 1068 -12.20 21.72 -33.40
N LEU A 1069 -11.93 20.46 -33.08
CA LEU A 1069 -10.86 20.04 -32.19
C LEU A 1069 -9.53 19.99 -32.94
N LEU A 1070 -8.69 21.00 -32.74
CA LEU A 1070 -7.36 21.10 -33.35
C LEU A 1070 -6.42 19.99 -32.83
N ALA A 1071 -6.15 19.01 -33.70
CA ALA A 1071 -5.08 18.00 -33.64
C ALA A 1071 -5.01 17.17 -32.33
N SER A 1072 -5.67 16.00 -32.36
CA SER A 1072 -5.79 15.03 -31.25
C SER A 1072 -5.22 13.65 -31.60
N ASN A 1073 -5.11 12.77 -30.60
CA ASN A 1073 -4.62 11.39 -30.73
C ASN A 1073 -5.74 10.34 -30.83
N VAL A 1074 -6.99 10.74 -31.09
CA VAL A 1074 -8.16 9.84 -31.12
C VAL A 1074 -7.98 8.67 -32.10
N MET A 1075 -7.43 8.86 -33.30
CA MET A 1075 -7.15 7.72 -34.20
C MET A 1075 -6.16 6.70 -33.62
N ALA A 1076 -5.20 7.13 -32.79
CA ALA A 1076 -4.25 6.23 -32.12
C ALA A 1076 -4.89 5.51 -30.92
N HIS A 1077 -5.82 6.18 -30.22
CA HIS A 1077 -6.69 5.59 -29.21
C HIS A 1077 -7.54 4.45 -29.81
N GLU A 1078 -8.32 4.74 -30.85
CA GLU A 1078 -9.15 3.73 -31.52
C GLU A 1078 -8.32 2.58 -32.13
N CYS A 1079 -7.12 2.85 -32.64
CA CYS A 1079 -6.20 1.79 -33.08
C CYS A 1079 -5.68 0.94 -31.92
N GLY A 1080 -5.48 1.52 -30.73
CA GLY A 1080 -5.08 0.78 -29.52
C GLY A 1080 -6.08 -0.31 -29.15
N HIS A 1081 -7.38 -0.04 -29.24
CA HIS A 1081 -8.42 -1.05 -29.06
C HIS A 1081 -8.27 -2.24 -30.03
N LEU A 1082 -7.81 -2.03 -31.26
CA LEU A 1082 -7.59 -3.11 -32.24
C LEU A 1082 -6.40 -4.03 -31.88
N PHE A 1083 -5.49 -3.55 -31.02
CA PHE A 1083 -4.43 -4.35 -30.36
C PHE A 1083 -4.85 -4.89 -28.99
N ASN A 1084 -6.16 -4.91 -28.70
CA ASN A 1084 -6.77 -5.36 -27.45
C ASN A 1084 -6.51 -4.48 -26.23
N PHE A 1085 -6.19 -3.19 -26.41
CA PHE A 1085 -5.95 -2.27 -25.29
C PHE A 1085 -7.28 -1.77 -24.69
N PRO A 1086 -7.64 -2.12 -23.44
CA PRO A 1086 -8.73 -1.49 -22.70
C PRO A 1086 -8.44 -0.04 -22.32
N ASP A 1087 -9.48 0.66 -21.89
CA ASP A 1087 -9.38 2.06 -21.47
C ASP A 1087 -8.77 2.25 -20.08
N GLU A 1088 -8.19 3.44 -19.92
CA GLU A 1088 -7.74 4.03 -18.66
C GLU A 1088 -8.55 5.31 -18.36
N TYR A 1089 -9.87 5.24 -18.59
CA TYR A 1089 -10.89 6.14 -18.08
C TYR A 1089 -12.22 5.37 -17.99
N TRP A 1090 -13.09 5.75 -17.06
CA TRP A 1090 -14.38 5.08 -16.81
C TRP A 1090 -15.57 6.04 -16.97
N GLU A 1091 -15.30 7.34 -16.83
CA GLU A 1091 -16.23 8.42 -17.10
C GLU A 1091 -16.78 8.32 -18.53
N VAL A 1092 -18.06 8.65 -18.72
CA VAL A 1092 -18.75 8.61 -20.04
C VAL A 1092 -18.66 7.26 -20.79
N GLY A 1093 -18.40 6.17 -20.06
CA GLY A 1093 -18.59 4.79 -20.51
C GLY A 1093 -17.36 4.10 -21.11
N GLY A 1094 -16.14 4.48 -20.71
CA GLY A 1094 -14.91 3.83 -21.14
C GLY A 1094 -14.82 2.33 -20.80
N SER A 1095 -14.11 1.57 -21.61
CA SER A 1095 -13.97 0.11 -21.54
C SER A 1095 -12.81 -0.34 -20.65
N VAL A 1096 -12.84 -0.02 -19.35
CA VAL A 1096 -11.73 -0.34 -18.41
C VAL A 1096 -11.43 -1.84 -18.25
N HIS A 1097 -10.15 -2.17 -18.03
CA HIS A 1097 -9.70 -3.56 -17.83
C HIS A 1097 -10.46 -4.25 -16.69
N LYS A 1098 -10.83 -5.54 -16.88
CA LYS A 1098 -11.49 -6.50 -15.96
C LYS A 1098 -10.84 -6.73 -14.57
N ARG A 1099 -9.85 -5.92 -14.18
CA ARG A 1099 -9.28 -5.84 -12.84
C ARG A 1099 -9.95 -4.75 -12.00
N TYR A 1100 -10.66 -3.83 -12.65
CA TYR A 1100 -11.42 -2.73 -12.06
C TYR A 1100 -12.93 -2.93 -12.15
N VAL A 1101 -13.38 -4.05 -12.73
CA VAL A 1101 -14.79 -4.45 -12.73
C VAL A 1101 -14.97 -5.64 -11.80
N LYS A 1102 -15.89 -5.50 -10.84
CA LYS A 1102 -16.31 -6.55 -9.90
C LYS A 1102 -17.84 -6.56 -9.86
N GLU A 1103 -18.45 -7.69 -10.19
CA GLU A 1103 -19.91 -7.90 -10.07
C GLU A 1103 -20.76 -6.84 -10.83
N GLY A 1104 -20.24 -6.32 -11.95
CA GLY A 1104 -20.90 -5.27 -12.75
C GLY A 1104 -20.76 -3.86 -12.18
N GLN A 1105 -19.87 -3.65 -11.21
CA GLN A 1105 -19.55 -2.35 -10.60
C GLN A 1105 -18.04 -2.05 -10.71
N LEU A 1106 -17.67 -0.78 -10.57
CA LEU A 1106 -16.28 -0.35 -10.59
C LEU A 1106 -15.62 -0.45 -9.21
N ASP A 1107 -14.50 -1.17 -9.12
CA ASP A 1107 -13.64 -1.21 -7.95
C ASP A 1107 -12.71 0.01 -7.93
N PHE A 1108 -13.26 1.13 -7.47
CA PHE A 1108 -12.53 2.38 -7.28
C PHE A 1108 -11.33 2.24 -6.34
N VAL A 1109 -11.40 1.35 -5.34
CA VAL A 1109 -10.31 1.14 -4.36
C VAL A 1109 -9.14 0.42 -5.02
N ALA A 1110 -9.40 -0.57 -5.87
CA ALA A 1110 -8.36 -1.18 -6.70
C ALA A 1110 -7.74 -0.16 -7.68
N GLY A 1111 -8.55 0.71 -8.27
CA GLY A 1111 -8.08 1.78 -9.17
C GLY A 1111 -7.16 2.79 -8.50
N GLU A 1112 -7.60 3.34 -7.37
CA GLU A 1112 -6.83 4.30 -6.58
C GLU A 1112 -5.53 3.65 -6.05
N ARG A 1113 -5.57 2.41 -5.55
CA ARG A 1113 -4.38 1.66 -5.08
C ARG A 1113 -3.35 1.36 -6.18
N LEU A 1114 -3.78 1.14 -7.42
CA LEU A 1114 -2.89 0.83 -8.55
C LEU A 1114 -2.47 2.07 -9.35
N THR A 1115 -2.90 3.28 -8.94
CA THR A 1115 -2.53 4.53 -9.61
C THR A 1115 -1.01 4.76 -9.58
N GLY A 1116 -0.41 5.03 -10.74
CA GLY A 1116 1.03 5.24 -10.92
C GLY A 1116 1.89 3.97 -10.95
N GLN A 1117 1.31 2.78 -10.74
CA GLN A 1117 2.01 1.50 -10.85
C GLN A 1117 2.27 1.12 -12.33
N PRO A 1118 3.28 0.28 -12.64
CA PRO A 1118 3.55 -0.21 -14.01
C PRO A 1118 2.57 -1.32 -14.42
N VAL A 1119 1.27 -1.11 -14.22
CA VAL A 1119 0.19 -1.98 -14.67
C VAL A 1119 -0.97 -1.13 -15.22
N TRP A 1120 -1.87 -1.73 -15.98
CA TRP A 1120 -3.15 -1.16 -16.41
C TRP A 1120 -3.79 -0.26 -15.35
N GLN A 1121 -4.09 0.99 -15.69
CA GLN A 1121 -4.69 1.99 -14.78
C GLN A 1121 -6.22 2.02 -14.94
N MET A 1122 -6.94 2.42 -13.90
CA MET A 1122 -8.40 2.66 -13.99
C MET A 1122 -8.71 4.07 -14.53
N ARG A 1123 -7.82 5.03 -14.26
CA ARG A 1123 -7.87 6.40 -14.78
C ARG A 1123 -6.46 6.91 -15.03
N SER A 1124 -6.22 7.52 -16.18
CA SER A 1124 -4.92 8.10 -16.56
C SER A 1124 -5.07 9.43 -17.29
N ALA A 1125 -4.26 10.43 -16.92
CA ALA A 1125 -4.28 11.76 -17.52
C ALA A 1125 -3.46 11.86 -18.82
N ASP A 1126 -2.41 11.04 -18.93
CA ASP A 1126 -1.33 11.22 -19.92
C ASP A 1126 -1.21 10.04 -20.89
N ASN A 1127 -1.84 8.91 -20.60
CA ASN A 1127 -1.83 7.71 -21.44
C ASN A 1127 -2.81 7.87 -22.63
N VAL A 1128 -2.49 7.33 -23.81
CA VAL A 1128 -3.36 7.43 -24.99
C VAL A 1128 -4.71 6.73 -24.78
N MET A 1129 -4.79 5.67 -23.99
CA MET A 1129 -6.08 5.02 -23.63
C MET A 1129 -6.78 5.71 -22.45
N GLY A 1130 -6.20 6.79 -21.92
CA GLY A 1130 -6.84 7.68 -20.97
C GLY A 1130 -7.12 9.05 -21.60
N TYR A 1131 -7.13 10.10 -20.77
CA TYR A 1131 -7.35 11.47 -21.23
C TYR A 1131 -6.26 12.01 -22.18
N GLY A 1132 -5.13 11.29 -22.35
CA GLY A 1132 -4.07 11.61 -23.30
C GLY A 1132 -4.54 11.60 -24.76
N ALA A 1133 -5.60 10.85 -25.11
CA ALA A 1133 -6.24 10.90 -26.43
C ALA A 1133 -6.60 12.33 -26.89
N ASN A 1134 -7.01 13.17 -25.92
CA ASN A 1134 -7.54 14.52 -26.16
C ASN A 1134 -6.51 15.64 -25.98
N LYS A 1135 -5.24 15.30 -25.69
CA LYS A 1135 -4.16 16.30 -25.62
C LYS A 1135 -3.84 16.86 -27.02
N ARG A 1136 -3.65 18.18 -27.10
CA ARG A 1136 -3.21 18.85 -28.32
C ARG A 1136 -1.81 18.39 -28.74
N LEU A 1137 -1.63 18.16 -30.02
CA LEU A 1137 -0.32 17.90 -30.64
C LEU A 1137 0.48 19.20 -30.80
N SER A 1138 1.77 19.16 -30.47
CA SER A 1138 2.71 20.24 -30.82
C SER A 1138 3.01 20.17 -32.32
N MET A 1139 2.74 21.24 -33.06
CA MET A 1139 3.02 21.34 -34.50
C MET A 1139 4.44 21.87 -34.84
N GLN A 1140 5.36 21.95 -33.86
CA GLN A 1140 6.64 22.69 -34.02
C GLN A 1140 7.90 21.97 -33.51
N SER A 1141 7.89 20.65 -33.34
CA SER A 1141 9.06 19.93 -32.81
C SER A 1141 9.05 18.43 -33.08
N ASP A 1142 10.21 17.83 -33.39
CA ASP A 1142 10.46 16.38 -33.38
C ASP A 1142 10.44 15.74 -31.96
N ALA A 1143 9.72 16.36 -31.02
CA ALA A 1143 9.51 15.85 -29.67
C ALA A 1143 8.52 14.68 -29.69
N ALA A 1144 8.69 13.74 -28.75
CA ALA A 1144 7.78 12.60 -28.60
C ALA A 1144 6.33 13.06 -28.43
N PRO A 1145 5.33 12.30 -28.94
CA PRO A 1145 3.94 12.69 -28.87
C PRO A 1145 3.48 12.88 -27.40
N ASN A 1146 2.66 13.91 -27.17
CA ASN A 1146 2.20 14.34 -25.84
C ASN A 1146 1.32 13.31 -25.06
N ALA A 1147 1.11 12.12 -25.61
CA ALA A 1147 0.37 11.01 -25.02
C ALA A 1147 1.20 9.73 -25.06
N LEU A 1148 1.27 9.03 -23.93
CA LEU A 1148 2.18 7.90 -23.68
C LEU A 1148 1.46 6.54 -23.79
N VAL A 1149 2.22 5.46 -24.01
CA VAL A 1149 1.71 4.10 -24.26
C VAL A 1149 2.54 3.10 -23.45
N GLN A 1150 2.16 2.91 -22.19
CA GLN A 1150 2.95 2.20 -21.19
C GLN A 1150 3.26 0.73 -21.52
N PRO A 1151 4.40 0.17 -21.09
CA PRO A 1151 4.85 -1.15 -21.55
C PRO A 1151 3.89 -2.33 -21.29
N TYR A 1152 3.00 -2.26 -20.30
CA TYR A 1152 2.04 -3.33 -19.99
C TYR A 1152 0.99 -3.58 -21.10
N TYR A 1153 0.80 -2.65 -22.05
CA TYR A 1153 0.00 -2.89 -23.25
C TYR A 1153 0.49 -4.10 -24.07
N LEU A 1154 1.76 -4.49 -23.91
CA LEU A 1154 2.32 -5.71 -24.51
C LEU A 1154 1.68 -7.02 -24.04
N GLU A 1155 0.87 -7.05 -22.97
CA GLU A 1155 0.36 -8.30 -22.37
C GLU A 1155 -0.31 -9.24 -23.37
N TYR A 1156 -1.16 -8.74 -24.28
CA TYR A 1156 -1.85 -9.57 -25.27
C TYR A 1156 -0.90 -10.12 -26.34
N VAL A 1157 -0.01 -9.27 -26.85
CA VAL A 1157 1.07 -9.68 -27.77
C VAL A 1157 1.97 -10.74 -27.12
N ARG A 1158 2.33 -10.53 -25.85
CA ARG A 1158 3.12 -11.46 -25.03
C ARG A 1158 2.41 -12.81 -24.88
N ARG A 1159 1.10 -12.84 -24.59
CA ARG A 1159 0.31 -14.09 -24.51
C ARG A 1159 0.39 -14.88 -25.82
N HIS A 1160 0.04 -14.26 -26.95
CA HIS A 1160 0.11 -14.93 -28.26
C HIS A 1160 1.54 -15.38 -28.60
N PHE A 1161 2.56 -14.55 -28.34
CA PHE A 1161 3.96 -14.90 -28.58
C PHE A 1161 4.45 -16.04 -27.66
N CYS A 1162 3.98 -16.13 -26.41
CA CYS A 1162 4.27 -17.27 -25.53
C CYS A 1162 3.70 -18.57 -26.10
N THR A 1163 2.44 -18.54 -26.53
CA THR A 1163 1.76 -19.69 -27.14
C THR A 1163 2.45 -20.15 -28.41
N LEU A 1164 2.77 -19.23 -29.33
CA LEU A 1164 3.39 -19.53 -30.63
C LEU A 1164 4.85 -20.00 -30.54
N THR A 1165 5.57 -19.63 -29.49
CA THR A 1165 6.98 -20.03 -29.29
C THR A 1165 7.14 -21.19 -28.32
N HIS A 1166 6.06 -21.65 -27.68
CA HIS A 1166 6.04 -22.61 -26.57
C HIS A 1166 7.03 -22.26 -25.45
N LYS A 1167 7.16 -20.96 -25.14
CA LYS A 1167 8.10 -20.41 -24.15
C LYS A 1167 7.45 -19.30 -23.35
N LYS A 1168 7.85 -19.13 -22.09
CA LYS A 1168 7.44 -18.00 -21.27
C LYS A 1168 8.24 -16.76 -21.66
N TRP A 1169 7.56 -15.63 -21.82
CA TRP A 1169 8.16 -14.32 -22.05
C TRP A 1169 7.63 -13.32 -21.02
N ARG A 1170 8.51 -12.42 -20.56
CA ARG A 1170 8.19 -11.25 -19.72
C ARG A 1170 8.11 -9.98 -20.56
N ILE A 1171 7.33 -9.02 -20.10
CA ILE A 1171 7.33 -7.65 -20.63
C ILE A 1171 8.62 -6.93 -20.20
N GLY A 1172 9.27 -6.24 -21.13
CA GLY A 1172 10.45 -5.42 -20.88
C GLY A 1172 10.38 -4.06 -21.58
N TYR A 1173 11.11 -3.10 -21.03
CA TYR A 1173 11.33 -1.79 -21.66
C TYR A 1173 12.73 -1.27 -21.33
N ALA A 1174 13.30 -0.49 -22.23
CA ALA A 1174 14.61 0.13 -22.03
C ALA A 1174 14.47 1.47 -21.30
N SER A 1175 15.48 1.85 -20.54
CA SER A 1175 15.77 3.29 -20.34
C SER A 1175 16.24 3.90 -21.67
N GLU A 1176 16.25 5.22 -21.76
CA GLU A 1176 16.87 5.94 -22.87
C GLU A 1176 18.36 5.60 -23.06
#